data_AF-G4YK39-F1
#
_entry.id   AF-G4YK39-F1
#
_cell.length_a   1.000
_cell.length_b   1.000
_cell.length_c   1.000
_cell.angle_alpha   90.00
_cell.angle_beta   90.00
_cell.angle_gamma   90.00
#
_symmetry.space_group_name_H-M   'P 1'
#
loop_
_entity.id
_entity.type
_entity.pdbx_description
1 polymer ?
#
loop_
_entity_poly.entity_id
_entity_poly.type
_entity_poly.pdbx_seq_one_letter_code
_entity_poly.pdbx_strand_id
1 'polypeptide(L)'
;MARKVWFHLADATTRGAYAGTQAASVSSDGVSDIEDLRKAIRQKYRHDHPDILEGIIADQLRVYANGAVYEDKDGEPLEVDSLIGALGASKKDALIVVVPPPAQRGGATVESPEAQWEKLLDSLEWKKPRRLCASSGQDWPYQGESELAGHLVEPLALHYTAWYLQNEDKQNHAINLVLSGPGTGKSRMLDQMKGLMCAAAALSNNRKLKERMENAFVFSVTFENGTSATGSLLDRDNPEFDISYRMLYQLSKDKKAWPVFVDKLRMMCSSLPLRIQIVIDILAKLKGIDDVKKMTVILCVDGLQKLVNDGTKSCDFYRVLASVCSFLNSSRAFAVCVCSATVQSPVDKALSDSPQKRVFLVPPPLRGHEVLPTKTRIEKQLVDDMGGHGRALETLQLFLSHYTKDQLEEMDPTWMFEKVCDALRLQYGDIFASPFFQDPYNCREVLAAILSRRRYKLFDRIGRTDMTVDCLRSFGLFRWGAEGHLECAFILLVLLMQKLPKKLGGVDNFDDHLTRTVLVWQRFEQFVAFYRRVKSIAYCETPVALSSFHAGARFGAIQDIIITEPTSRTVVEALRQEDTKSSSDDSTASAGDLFMRVQLKVGRQNVQCNEVIQCKLLQTKQKIDEDAYAKERAKAANESSDVFLLVTPAQATEFDLPPRCGLVSANDFGRYFGPFTSRAYRSFLEPPNINTASFHELRRLEGVGDATAAKIIAERTIRRFSNLEDALNRLVPSKKGKTAMILSRMHYDDDEADL
;
A
#
# COMPACT_ATOMS: atom_id res chain seq x y z
N MET A 1 18.48 31.60 37.57
CA MET A 1 19.36 30.57 38.19
C MET A 1 18.47 29.66 39.02
N ALA A 2 18.57 28.34 38.84
CA ALA A 2 17.82 27.39 39.66
C ALA A 2 18.32 27.44 41.11
N ARG A 3 17.41 27.56 42.07
CA ARG A 3 17.74 27.52 43.50
C ARG A 3 17.62 26.10 44.03
N LYS A 4 18.23 25.83 45.19
CA LYS A 4 17.97 24.59 45.93
C LYS A 4 16.62 24.69 46.64
N VAL A 5 15.83 23.63 46.56
CA VAL A 5 14.63 23.42 47.39
C VAL A 5 14.98 22.37 48.43
N TRP A 6 15.10 22.78 49.68
CA TRP A 6 15.49 21.93 50.80
C TRP A 6 14.30 21.20 51.40
N PHE A 7 14.49 19.92 51.75
CA PHE A 7 13.45 19.09 52.35
C PHE A 7 14.06 18.06 53.33
N HIS A 8 13.22 17.56 54.24
CA HIS A 8 13.50 16.42 55.12
C HIS A 8 12.52 15.30 54.83
N LEU A 9 13.00 14.06 54.81
CA LEU A 9 12.12 12.89 54.81
C LEU A 9 11.75 12.55 56.25
N ALA A 10 10.45 12.54 56.53
CA ALA A 10 9.91 12.12 57.82
C ALA A 10 9.13 10.82 57.67
N ASP A 11 9.28 9.91 58.62
CA ASP A 11 8.50 8.68 58.68
C ASP A 11 7.11 8.99 59.24
N ALA A 12 6.04 8.64 58.51
CA ALA A 12 4.70 9.03 58.93
C ALA A 12 4.23 8.35 60.24
N THR A 13 4.85 7.25 60.66
CA THR A 13 4.50 6.52 61.89
C THR A 13 5.25 7.08 63.09
N THR A 14 6.55 7.28 62.98
CA THR A 14 7.38 7.76 64.10
C THR A 14 7.45 9.29 64.19
N ARG A 15 7.05 9.99 63.12
CA ARG A 15 7.28 11.44 62.89
C ARG A 15 8.75 11.87 62.98
N GLY A 16 9.68 10.91 63.03
CA GLY A 16 11.12 11.12 63.05
C GLY A 16 11.74 11.06 61.65
N ALA A 17 13.05 11.23 61.55
CA ALA A 17 13.78 11.16 60.28
C ALA A 17 13.63 9.77 59.64
N TYR A 18 13.16 9.72 58.39
CA TYR A 18 12.98 8.48 57.66
C TYR A 18 14.35 7.87 57.30
N ALA A 19 14.55 6.58 57.60
CA ALA A 19 15.77 5.82 57.29
C ALA A 19 17.09 6.52 57.73
N GLY A 20 17.06 7.34 58.80
CA GLY A 20 18.23 8.08 59.28
C GLY A 20 18.72 9.20 58.36
N THR A 21 17.88 9.64 57.41
CA THR A 21 18.24 10.68 56.43
C THR A 21 18.40 12.07 57.06
N GLN A 22 19.29 12.87 56.49
CA GLN A 22 19.47 14.29 56.82
C GLN A 22 18.75 15.18 55.79
N ALA A 23 18.75 16.50 56.03
CA ALA A 23 18.17 17.45 55.07
C ALA A 23 18.84 17.32 53.70
N ALA A 24 18.02 17.16 52.68
CA ALA A 24 18.44 17.04 51.30
C ALA A 24 17.89 18.21 50.47
N SER A 25 18.33 18.33 49.23
CA SER A 25 17.79 19.32 48.30
C SER A 25 17.65 18.77 46.89
N VAL A 26 16.66 19.28 46.16
CA VAL A 26 16.52 19.16 44.70
C VAL A 26 16.69 20.53 44.03
N SER A 27 16.95 20.52 42.72
CA SER A 27 16.98 21.75 41.92
C SER A 27 15.54 22.28 41.76
N SER A 28 15.35 23.60 41.76
CA SER A 28 14.07 24.21 41.39
C SER A 28 13.82 24.25 39.88
N ASP A 29 14.76 23.75 39.08
CA ASP A 29 14.63 23.70 37.62
C ASP A 29 13.60 22.62 37.23
N GLY A 30 12.53 23.02 36.54
CA GLY A 30 11.41 22.13 36.22
C GLY A 30 10.55 21.73 37.42
N VAL A 31 10.60 22.49 38.53
CA VAL A 31 9.79 22.22 39.73
C VAL A 31 8.96 23.46 40.08
N SER A 32 7.70 23.48 39.64
CA SER A 32 6.76 24.61 39.81
C SER A 32 5.92 24.49 41.09
N ASP A 33 5.43 23.28 41.33
CA ASP A 33 4.42 22.96 42.34
C ASP A 33 4.80 21.70 43.14
N ILE A 34 3.93 21.30 44.06
CA ILE A 34 4.15 20.15 44.93
C ILE A 34 4.17 18.83 44.14
N GLU A 35 3.42 18.70 43.05
CA GLU A 35 3.46 17.50 42.20
C GLU A 35 4.84 17.32 41.55
N ASP A 36 5.38 18.39 40.96
CA ASP A 36 6.72 18.37 40.38
C ASP A 36 7.79 18.06 41.45
N LEU A 37 7.63 18.62 42.66
CA LEU A 37 8.55 18.38 43.78
C LEU A 37 8.58 16.90 44.17
N ARG A 38 7.42 16.25 44.26
CA ARG A 38 7.33 14.82 44.57
C ARG A 38 8.05 13.97 43.54
N LYS A 39 7.87 14.28 42.25
CA LYS A 39 8.56 13.59 41.14
C LYS A 39 10.08 13.78 41.23
N ALA A 40 10.53 15.01 41.47
CA ALA A 40 11.95 15.34 41.61
C ALA A 40 12.60 14.62 42.80
N ILE A 41 11.92 14.54 43.94
CA ILE A 41 12.40 13.82 45.13
C ILE A 41 12.45 12.31 44.87
N ARG A 42 11.43 11.73 44.25
CA ARG A 42 11.44 10.29 43.93
C ARG A 42 12.58 9.94 42.96
N GLN A 43 12.81 10.77 41.96
CA GLN A 43 13.87 10.58 40.99
C GLN A 43 15.26 10.68 41.63
N LYS A 44 15.44 11.59 42.60
CA LYS A 44 16.69 11.74 43.35
C LYS A 44 17.14 10.43 44.01
N TYR A 45 16.23 9.71 44.67
CA TYR A 45 16.57 8.48 45.41
C TYR A 45 16.48 7.19 44.58
N ARG A 46 15.89 7.24 43.38
CA ARG A 46 15.76 6.07 42.48
C ARG A 46 17.10 5.48 42.03
N HIS A 47 18.17 6.27 42.05
CA HIS A 47 19.50 5.87 41.61
C HIS A 47 20.49 5.66 42.76
N ASP A 48 20.07 5.85 44.01
CA ASP A 48 20.89 5.54 45.18
C ASP A 48 20.83 4.03 45.46
N HIS A 49 21.92 3.44 45.94
CA HIS A 49 21.98 2.02 46.33
C HIS A 49 22.32 1.91 47.82
N PRO A 50 21.36 1.49 48.67
CA PRO A 50 19.99 1.07 48.36
C PRO A 50 19.01 2.23 48.07
N ASP A 51 17.97 2.00 47.23
CA ASP A 51 16.88 2.96 46.98
C ASP A 51 16.01 3.03 48.24
N ILE A 52 16.20 4.07 49.03
CA ILE A 52 15.48 4.23 50.30
C ILE A 52 13.97 4.48 50.11
N LEU A 53 13.50 4.81 48.89
CA LEU A 53 12.09 4.98 48.55
C LEU A 53 11.58 3.84 47.64
N GLU A 54 12.21 2.66 47.70
CA GLU A 54 11.75 1.48 46.96
C GLU A 54 10.29 1.16 47.30
N GLY A 55 9.47 0.93 46.26
CA GLY A 55 8.03 0.66 46.42
C GLY A 55 7.14 1.86 46.71
N ILE A 56 7.69 3.07 46.93
CA ILE A 56 6.92 4.32 47.11
C ILE A 56 6.85 5.09 45.79
N ILE A 57 5.65 5.45 45.34
CA ILE A 57 5.46 6.34 44.18
C ILE A 57 5.34 7.81 44.63
N ALA A 58 5.69 8.75 43.75
CA ALA A 58 5.74 10.18 44.06
C ALA A 58 4.44 10.69 44.71
N ASP A 59 3.29 10.26 44.20
CA ASP A 59 1.96 10.71 44.64
C ASP A 59 1.62 10.35 46.09
N GLN A 60 2.32 9.36 46.67
CA GLN A 60 2.12 8.92 48.05
C GLN A 60 2.82 9.81 49.08
N LEU A 61 3.76 10.66 48.65
CA LEU A 61 4.49 11.56 49.53
C LEU A 61 3.60 12.76 49.91
N ARG A 62 3.43 13.00 51.21
CA ARG A 62 2.73 14.20 51.71
C ARG A 62 3.74 15.29 52.04
N VAL A 63 3.50 16.52 51.62
CA VAL A 63 4.48 17.60 51.76
C VAL A 63 3.91 18.70 52.64
N TYR A 64 4.63 19.06 53.70
CA TYR A 64 4.27 20.13 54.63
C TYR A 64 5.24 21.30 54.43
N ALA A 65 4.73 22.51 54.63
CA ALA A 65 5.48 23.74 54.35
C ALA A 65 6.80 23.84 55.14
N ASN A 66 6.84 23.36 56.38
CA ASN A 66 8.03 23.30 57.24
C ASN A 66 7.78 22.43 58.48
N GLY A 67 8.79 22.29 59.34
CA GLY A 67 8.71 21.52 60.59
C GLY A 67 7.64 22.00 61.56
N ALA A 68 7.41 23.32 61.68
CA ALA A 68 6.42 23.86 62.60
C ALA A 68 4.98 23.49 62.18
N VAL A 69 4.68 23.56 60.88
CA VAL A 69 3.38 23.11 60.33
C VAL A 69 3.22 21.59 60.47
N TYR A 70 4.30 20.83 60.32
CA TYR A 70 4.24 19.38 60.50
C TYR A 70 4.05 18.95 61.97
N GLU A 71 4.54 19.72 62.93
CA GLU A 71 4.37 19.43 64.37
C GLU A 71 3.03 19.92 64.92
N ASP A 72 2.39 20.89 64.26
CA ASP A 72 1.05 21.36 64.61
C ASP A 72 0.01 20.23 64.43
N LYS A 73 -0.91 20.11 65.39
CA LYS A 73 -1.96 19.08 65.37
C LYS A 73 -3.02 19.36 64.30
N ASP A 74 -3.20 20.63 63.96
CA ASP A 74 -4.12 21.09 62.92
C ASP A 74 -3.38 21.43 61.61
N GLY A 75 -2.09 21.09 61.52
CA GLY A 75 -1.28 21.32 60.34
C GLY A 75 -1.66 20.38 59.20
N GLU A 76 -2.11 20.96 58.09
CA GLU A 76 -2.46 20.22 56.87
C GLU A 76 -1.29 20.18 55.88
N PRO A 77 -1.16 19.11 55.08
CA PRO A 77 -0.20 19.06 53.99
C PRO A 77 -0.60 20.03 52.88
N LEU A 78 0.40 20.48 52.11
CA LEU A 78 0.20 21.31 50.94
C LEU A 78 -0.51 20.52 49.83
N GLU A 79 -1.47 21.20 49.18
CA GLU A 79 -2.18 20.69 48.02
C GLU A 79 -1.23 20.47 46.84
N VAL A 80 -1.59 19.54 45.95
CA VAL A 80 -0.73 19.10 44.84
C VAL A 80 -0.36 20.22 43.85
N ASP A 81 -1.28 21.16 43.63
CA ASP A 81 -1.13 22.34 42.77
C ASP A 81 -0.58 23.57 43.50
N SER A 82 -0.23 23.44 44.79
CA SER A 82 0.38 24.52 45.54
C SER A 82 1.74 24.88 44.95
N LEU A 83 1.91 26.16 44.61
CA LEU A 83 3.18 26.65 44.10
C LEU A 83 4.27 26.55 45.17
N ILE A 84 5.47 26.10 44.78
CA ILE A 84 6.61 25.99 45.71
C ILE A 84 7.04 27.37 46.22
N GLY A 85 6.96 28.40 45.37
CA GLY A 85 7.25 29.79 45.75
C GLY A 85 8.59 29.95 46.49
N ALA A 86 8.54 30.39 47.75
CA ALA A 86 9.69 30.57 48.64
C ALA A 86 9.96 29.39 49.59
N LEU A 87 9.17 28.32 49.52
CA LEU A 87 9.29 27.16 50.42
C LEU A 87 10.63 26.44 50.20
N GLY A 88 11.22 25.92 51.28
CA GLY A 88 12.51 25.22 51.23
C GLY A 88 13.68 26.09 50.77
N ALA A 89 13.62 27.42 50.92
CA ALA A 89 14.71 28.31 50.52
C ALA A 89 15.99 28.11 51.36
N SER A 90 15.86 27.59 52.58
CA SER A 90 16.97 27.34 53.50
C SER A 90 16.84 25.95 54.14
N LYS A 91 17.94 25.42 54.68
CA LYS A 91 17.94 24.17 55.46
C LYS A 91 17.11 24.28 56.75
N LYS A 92 16.94 25.50 57.30
CA LYS A 92 16.15 25.78 58.50
C LYS A 92 14.64 25.75 58.22
N ASP A 93 14.26 26.17 57.01
CA ASP A 93 12.86 26.24 56.54
C ASP A 93 12.57 25.14 55.49
N ALA A 94 13.24 24.00 55.64
CA ALA A 94 13.09 22.86 54.74
C ALA A 94 11.66 22.30 54.84
N LEU A 95 11.09 21.91 53.69
CA LEU A 95 9.79 21.24 53.66
C LEU A 95 9.88 19.88 54.35
N ILE A 96 8.81 19.45 55.02
CA ILE A 96 8.73 18.08 55.56
C ILE A 96 7.99 17.21 54.57
N VAL A 97 8.69 16.22 54.04
CA VAL A 97 8.16 15.25 53.08
C VAL A 97 7.95 13.96 53.84
N VAL A 98 6.68 13.73 54.16
CA VAL A 98 6.26 12.58 54.95
C VAL A 98 6.16 11.38 54.03
N VAL A 99 7.04 10.42 54.29
CA VAL A 99 7.03 9.09 53.67
C VAL A 99 6.02 8.26 54.44
N PRO A 100 4.92 7.83 53.80
CA PRO A 100 3.96 6.94 54.47
C PRO A 100 4.69 5.66 54.88
N PRO A 101 4.24 4.96 55.95
CA PRO A 101 4.73 3.62 56.22
C PRO A 101 4.65 2.80 54.92
N PRO A 102 5.64 1.94 54.62
CA PRO A 102 5.52 1.02 53.50
C PRO A 102 4.16 0.37 53.65
N ALA A 103 3.28 0.60 52.67
CA ALA A 103 1.87 0.35 52.87
C ALA A 103 1.70 -1.06 53.43
N GLN A 104 1.32 -1.16 54.71
CA GLN A 104 0.39 -2.20 55.08
C GLN A 104 -0.77 -1.94 54.14
N ARG A 105 -0.86 -2.79 53.11
CA ARG A 105 -1.98 -2.89 52.20
C ARG A 105 -3.23 -2.64 53.04
N GLY A 106 -3.79 -1.43 52.97
CA GLY A 106 -5.18 -1.23 53.36
C GLY A 106 -5.92 -2.31 52.58
N GLY A 107 -6.63 -3.18 53.29
CA GLY A 107 -7.07 -4.48 52.80
C GLY A 107 -7.93 -4.44 51.54
N ALA A 108 -7.30 -4.24 50.39
CA ALA A 108 -7.35 -5.25 49.37
C ALA A 108 -6.19 -6.19 49.72
N THR A 109 -6.52 -7.37 50.23
CA THR A 109 -5.69 -8.55 49.96
C THR A 109 -5.23 -8.41 48.50
N VAL A 110 -3.92 -8.27 48.25
CA VAL A 110 -3.44 -8.53 46.89
C VAL A 110 -3.79 -9.98 46.70
N GLU A 111 -4.89 -10.19 45.96
CA GLU A 111 -5.41 -11.48 45.60
C GLU A 111 -4.20 -12.29 45.14
N SER A 112 -4.06 -13.51 45.66
CA SER A 112 -2.92 -14.35 45.30
C SER A 112 -2.88 -14.50 43.77
N PRO A 113 -1.71 -14.76 43.15
CA PRO A 113 -1.64 -14.99 41.71
C PRO A 113 -2.69 -15.99 41.21
N GLU A 114 -3.02 -17.00 42.03
CA GLU A 114 -4.07 -17.99 41.77
C GLU A 114 -5.47 -17.37 41.80
N ALA A 115 -5.79 -16.53 42.79
CA ALA A 115 -7.07 -15.84 42.84
C ALA A 115 -7.26 -14.84 41.69
N GLN A 116 -6.19 -14.11 41.32
CA GLN A 116 -6.20 -13.24 40.13
C GLN A 116 -6.36 -14.05 38.85
N TRP A 117 -5.73 -15.23 38.77
CA TRP A 117 -5.84 -16.14 37.64
C TRP A 117 -7.27 -16.66 37.46
N GLU A 118 -7.91 -17.14 38.53
CA GLU A 118 -9.30 -17.62 38.48
C GLU A 118 -10.27 -16.49 38.08
N LYS A 119 -10.11 -15.30 38.67
CA LYS A 119 -10.91 -14.12 38.32
C LYS A 119 -10.71 -13.68 36.86
N LEU A 120 -9.48 -13.77 36.36
CA LEU A 120 -9.18 -13.55 34.96
C LEU A 120 -9.90 -14.58 34.09
N LEU A 121 -9.74 -15.88 34.37
CA LEU A 121 -10.42 -16.96 33.66
C LEU A 121 -11.94 -16.76 33.61
N ASP A 122 -12.56 -16.42 34.74
CA ASP A 122 -14.00 -16.17 34.83
C ASP A 122 -14.46 -14.98 33.99
N SER A 123 -13.59 -14.01 33.73
CA SER A 123 -13.88 -12.85 32.89
C SER A 123 -13.75 -13.11 31.38
N LEU A 124 -13.25 -14.28 30.98
CA LEU A 124 -12.88 -14.61 29.61
C LEU A 124 -13.71 -15.76 29.02
N GLU A 125 -13.90 -15.72 27.71
CA GLU A 125 -14.49 -16.79 26.92
C GLU A 125 -13.90 -16.77 25.49
N TRP A 126 -13.81 -17.92 24.84
CA TRP A 126 -13.34 -17.95 23.45
C TRP A 126 -14.36 -17.27 22.52
N LYS A 127 -13.90 -16.24 21.80
CA LYS A 127 -14.64 -15.59 20.73
C LYS A 127 -13.86 -15.66 19.44
N LYS A 128 -14.59 -15.86 18.32
CA LYS A 128 -14.00 -15.67 16.99
C LYS A 128 -13.47 -14.23 16.88
N PRO A 129 -12.33 -14.02 16.22
CA PRO A 129 -11.77 -12.69 16.04
C PRO A 129 -12.75 -11.79 15.30
N ARG A 130 -12.71 -10.48 15.63
CA ARG A 130 -13.36 -9.47 14.79
C ARG A 130 -12.56 -9.31 13.50
N ARG A 131 -13.25 -8.95 12.41
CA ARG A 131 -12.59 -8.61 11.15
C ARG A 131 -11.69 -7.38 11.35
N LEU A 132 -10.49 -7.46 10.81
CA LEU A 132 -9.49 -6.38 10.77
C LEU A 132 -9.84 -5.38 9.66
N CYS A 133 -10.32 -5.88 8.52
CA CYS A 133 -10.88 -5.02 7.48
C CYS A 133 -12.26 -4.51 7.91
N ALA A 134 -12.38 -3.21 8.14
CA ALA A 134 -13.63 -2.56 8.55
C ALA A 134 -14.27 -1.67 7.47
N SER A 135 -13.67 -1.60 6.28
CA SER A 135 -14.21 -0.84 5.14
C SER A 135 -15.27 -1.62 4.38
N SER A 136 -15.95 -1.01 3.41
CA SER A 136 -16.97 -1.70 2.60
C SER A 136 -16.40 -2.90 1.82
N GLY A 137 -15.10 -2.88 1.51
CA GLY A 137 -14.41 -4.03 0.91
C GLY A 137 -14.34 -5.29 1.78
N GLN A 138 -14.75 -5.24 3.05
CA GLN A 138 -14.84 -6.43 3.92
C GLN A 138 -15.87 -7.46 3.44
N ASP A 139 -16.81 -7.10 2.56
CA ASP A 139 -17.84 -8.02 2.08
C ASP A 139 -17.64 -8.42 0.62
N TRP A 140 -16.59 -7.91 -0.03
CA TRP A 140 -16.22 -8.32 -1.38
C TRP A 140 -15.71 -9.76 -1.42
N PRO A 141 -15.96 -10.49 -2.53
CA PRO A 141 -15.34 -11.78 -2.78
C PRO A 141 -13.82 -11.71 -2.60
N TYR A 142 -13.25 -12.66 -1.87
CA TYR A 142 -11.80 -12.74 -1.70
C TYR A 142 -11.15 -13.30 -2.97
N GLN A 143 -9.99 -12.75 -3.34
CA GLN A 143 -9.33 -13.04 -4.61
C GLN A 143 -7.89 -13.50 -4.41
N GLY A 144 -7.40 -14.35 -5.32
CA GLY A 144 -6.04 -14.89 -5.34
C GLY A 144 -5.75 -16.00 -4.33
N GLU A 145 -6.78 -16.62 -3.73
CA GLU A 145 -6.63 -17.69 -2.74
C GLU A 145 -5.71 -18.82 -3.23
N SER A 146 -5.92 -19.33 -4.44
CA SER A 146 -5.14 -20.47 -4.96
C SER A 146 -3.64 -20.15 -5.11
N GLU A 147 -3.31 -18.97 -5.65
CA GLU A 147 -1.92 -18.54 -5.86
C GLU A 147 -1.22 -18.31 -4.52
N LEU A 148 -1.88 -17.59 -3.61
CA LEU A 148 -1.37 -17.30 -2.27
C LEU A 148 -1.19 -18.56 -1.43
N ALA A 149 -2.15 -19.50 -1.49
CA ALA A 149 -2.02 -20.80 -0.82
C ALA A 149 -0.84 -21.59 -1.39
N GLY A 150 -0.62 -21.54 -2.71
CA GLY A 150 0.53 -22.14 -3.38
C GLY A 150 1.87 -21.68 -2.79
N HIS A 151 2.03 -20.37 -2.56
CA HIS A 151 3.23 -19.80 -1.93
C HIS A 151 3.43 -20.21 -0.46
N LEU A 152 2.39 -20.69 0.21
CA LEU A 152 2.41 -21.08 1.62
C LEU A 152 2.65 -22.58 1.85
N VAL A 153 2.50 -23.42 0.82
CA VAL A 153 2.56 -24.89 0.96
C VAL A 153 3.88 -25.35 1.57
N GLU A 154 5.01 -25.05 0.93
CA GLU A 154 6.33 -25.49 1.37
C GLU A 154 6.73 -24.84 2.72
N PRO A 155 6.63 -23.50 2.90
CA PRO A 155 6.98 -22.89 4.18
C PRO A 155 6.16 -23.43 5.36
N LEU A 156 4.85 -23.66 5.18
CA LEU A 156 3.98 -24.19 6.23
C LEU A 156 4.34 -25.65 6.58
N ALA A 157 4.62 -26.48 5.58
CA ALA A 157 4.99 -27.88 5.79
C ALA A 157 6.36 -28.04 6.49
N LEU A 158 7.35 -27.24 6.08
CA LEU A 158 8.66 -27.21 6.73
C LEU A 158 8.54 -26.71 8.18
N HIS A 159 7.78 -25.64 8.41
CA HIS A 159 7.51 -25.11 9.75
C HIS A 159 6.85 -26.15 10.67
N TYR A 160 5.83 -26.85 10.17
CA TYR A 160 5.17 -27.92 10.92
C TYR A 160 6.14 -29.05 11.28
N THR A 161 6.98 -29.46 10.34
CA THR A 161 7.96 -30.54 10.55
C THR A 161 9.02 -30.12 11.56
N ALA A 162 9.53 -28.89 11.46
CA ALA A 162 10.50 -28.34 12.40
C ALA A 162 9.94 -28.25 13.82
N TRP A 163 8.72 -27.72 13.98
CA TRP A 163 8.03 -27.69 15.27
C TRP A 163 7.81 -29.10 15.85
N TYR A 164 7.35 -30.04 15.02
CA TYR A 164 7.08 -31.42 15.46
C TYR A 164 8.36 -32.14 15.93
N LEU A 165 9.48 -31.91 15.24
CA LEU A 165 10.80 -32.48 15.58
C LEU A 165 11.56 -31.67 16.65
N GLN A 166 10.98 -30.58 17.17
CA GLN A 166 11.63 -29.66 18.12
C GLN A 166 12.94 -29.09 17.57
N ASN A 167 12.99 -28.83 16.26
CA ASN A 167 14.13 -28.17 15.63
C ASN A 167 14.06 -26.67 15.94
N GLU A 168 15.12 -26.11 16.53
CA GLU A 168 15.19 -24.70 16.94
C GLU A 168 15.76 -23.77 15.83
N ASP A 169 16.18 -24.31 14.69
CA ASP A 169 16.72 -23.51 13.59
C ASP A 169 15.63 -22.64 12.94
N LYS A 170 15.76 -21.33 13.16
CA LYS A 170 14.84 -20.28 12.69
C LYS A 170 14.69 -20.21 11.16
N GLN A 171 15.58 -20.82 10.38
CA GLN A 171 15.42 -20.94 8.92
C GLN A 171 14.31 -21.94 8.53
N ASN A 172 13.90 -22.82 9.44
CA ASN A 172 12.80 -23.74 9.23
C ASN A 172 11.47 -23.21 9.79
N HIS A 173 11.48 -22.07 10.49
CA HIS A 173 10.29 -21.44 11.05
C HIS A 173 9.91 -20.18 10.27
N ALA A 174 8.84 -20.22 9.48
CA ALA A 174 8.50 -19.11 8.61
C ALA A 174 7.62 -18.05 9.31
N ILE A 175 8.09 -16.81 9.38
CA ILE A 175 7.23 -15.66 9.66
C ILE A 175 6.62 -15.15 8.34
N ASN A 176 5.30 -14.99 8.32
CA ASN A 176 4.58 -14.48 7.15
C ASN A 176 4.40 -12.96 7.26
N LEU A 177 4.71 -12.24 6.19
CA LEU A 177 4.78 -10.78 6.16
C LEU A 177 3.91 -10.25 5.03
N VAL A 178 2.80 -9.58 5.38
CA VAL A 178 1.88 -8.95 4.42
C VAL A 178 2.24 -7.47 4.28
N LEU A 179 3.10 -7.16 3.31
CA LEU A 179 3.72 -5.83 3.16
C LEU A 179 3.21 -5.10 1.93
N SER A 180 2.38 -4.07 2.13
CA SER A 180 1.77 -3.32 1.03
C SER A 180 1.15 -2.00 1.48
N GLY A 181 0.80 -1.13 0.54
CA GLY A 181 0.13 0.14 0.81
C GLY A 181 -1.21 -0.01 1.56
N PRO A 182 -1.70 1.04 2.24
CA PRO A 182 -3.07 1.08 2.75
C PRO A 182 -4.09 0.89 1.61
N GLY A 183 -5.22 0.24 1.86
CA GLY A 183 -6.24 0.06 0.81
C GLY A 183 -5.96 -1.02 -0.23
N THR A 184 -4.84 -1.75 -0.12
CA THR A 184 -4.54 -2.87 -1.02
C THR A 184 -5.10 -4.21 -0.52
N GLY A 185 -5.79 -4.25 0.62
CA GLY A 185 -6.35 -5.48 1.18
C GLY A 185 -5.47 -6.24 2.18
N LYS A 186 -4.51 -5.57 2.86
CA LYS A 186 -3.68 -6.20 3.91
C LYS A 186 -4.51 -6.81 5.03
N SER A 187 -5.30 -6.00 5.72
CA SER A 187 -6.16 -6.43 6.83
C SER A 187 -7.16 -7.49 6.37
N ARG A 188 -7.67 -7.36 5.13
CA ARG A 188 -8.53 -8.36 4.49
C ARG A 188 -7.82 -9.70 4.29
N MET A 189 -6.54 -9.72 3.89
CA MET A 189 -5.76 -10.95 3.78
C MET A 189 -5.55 -11.61 5.15
N LEU A 190 -5.30 -10.82 6.21
CA LEU A 190 -5.18 -11.35 7.58
C LEU A 190 -6.51 -11.99 8.04
N ASP A 191 -7.65 -11.40 7.69
CA ASP A 191 -8.98 -11.99 7.97
C ASP A 191 -9.17 -13.35 7.30
N GLN A 192 -8.56 -13.57 6.12
CA GLN A 192 -8.64 -14.81 5.36
C GLN A 192 -7.51 -15.80 5.67
N MET A 193 -6.59 -15.46 6.56
CA MET A 193 -5.36 -16.22 6.77
C MET A 193 -5.61 -17.67 7.18
N LYS A 194 -6.64 -17.94 8.00
CA LYS A 194 -7.01 -19.32 8.33
C LYS A 194 -7.41 -20.12 7.09
N GLY A 195 -8.19 -19.52 6.18
CA GLY A 195 -8.58 -20.16 4.92
C GLY A 195 -7.36 -20.47 4.05
N LEU A 196 -6.46 -19.49 3.88
CA LEU A 196 -5.21 -19.65 3.14
C LEU A 196 -4.34 -20.77 3.70
N MET A 197 -4.18 -20.84 5.02
CA MET A 197 -3.40 -21.89 5.69
C MET A 197 -4.07 -23.26 5.58
N CYS A 198 -5.39 -23.35 5.64
CA CYS A 198 -6.12 -24.60 5.37
C CYS A 198 -5.93 -25.07 3.92
N ALA A 199 -6.02 -24.16 2.94
CA ALA A 199 -5.80 -24.47 1.53
C ALA A 199 -4.36 -24.93 1.29
N ALA A 200 -3.36 -24.23 1.83
CA ALA A 200 -1.96 -24.61 1.74
C ALA A 200 -1.69 -25.98 2.38
N ALA A 201 -2.28 -26.24 3.57
CA ALA A 201 -2.16 -27.53 4.24
C ALA A 201 -2.80 -28.67 3.44
N ALA A 202 -3.94 -28.43 2.79
CA ALA A 202 -4.57 -29.40 1.91
C ALA A 202 -3.68 -29.73 0.70
N LEU A 203 -3.08 -28.71 0.08
CA LEU A 203 -2.15 -28.86 -1.05
C LEU A 203 -0.84 -29.58 -0.66
N SER A 204 -0.40 -29.48 0.60
CA SER A 204 0.80 -30.17 1.09
C SER A 204 0.68 -31.70 1.16
N ASN A 205 -0.53 -32.25 0.99
CA ASN A 205 -0.87 -33.67 1.19
C ASN A 205 -0.54 -34.20 2.62
N ASN A 206 -0.34 -33.31 3.60
CA ASN A 206 -0.11 -33.69 4.99
C ASN A 206 -1.43 -33.69 5.78
N ARG A 207 -2.01 -34.87 6.00
CA ARG A 207 -3.31 -35.03 6.68
C ARG A 207 -3.33 -34.46 8.10
N LYS A 208 -2.26 -34.63 8.88
CA LYS A 208 -2.17 -34.10 10.25
C LYS A 208 -2.11 -32.58 10.27
N LEU A 209 -1.35 -32.00 9.35
CA LEU A 209 -1.25 -30.55 9.20
C LEU A 209 -2.59 -29.93 8.78
N LYS A 210 -3.30 -30.57 7.84
CA LYS A 210 -4.65 -30.16 7.42
C LYS A 210 -5.61 -30.12 8.61
N GLU A 211 -5.70 -31.22 9.36
CA GLU A 211 -6.57 -31.31 10.56
C GLU A 211 -6.21 -30.24 11.60
N ARG A 212 -4.91 -29.98 11.80
CA ARG A 212 -4.43 -28.93 12.69
C ARG A 212 -4.84 -27.52 12.25
N MET A 213 -4.82 -27.22 10.95
CA MET A 213 -5.24 -25.90 10.43
C MET A 213 -6.75 -25.70 10.51
N GLU A 214 -7.53 -26.73 10.19
CA GLU A 214 -9.01 -26.70 10.29
C GLU A 214 -9.46 -26.37 11.72
N ASN A 215 -8.76 -26.93 12.71
CA ASN A 215 -9.03 -26.72 14.14
C ASN A 215 -8.27 -25.55 14.77
N ALA A 216 -7.57 -24.72 13.98
CA ALA A 216 -6.75 -23.64 14.52
C ALA A 216 -7.57 -22.52 15.19
N PHE A 217 -7.02 -22.03 16.31
CA PHE A 217 -7.48 -20.84 17.02
C PHE A 217 -6.83 -19.60 16.42
N VAL A 218 -7.64 -18.65 15.95
CA VAL A 218 -7.15 -17.41 15.33
C VAL A 218 -7.24 -16.25 16.32
N PHE A 219 -6.13 -15.57 16.54
CA PHE A 219 -6.07 -14.28 17.21
C PHE A 219 -5.80 -13.18 16.20
N SER A 220 -6.68 -12.17 16.16
CA SER A 220 -6.51 -10.98 15.33
C SER A 220 -6.20 -9.79 16.22
N VAL A 221 -4.93 -9.40 16.22
CA VAL A 221 -4.36 -8.29 16.98
C VAL A 221 -4.20 -7.11 16.02
N THR A 222 -4.63 -5.91 16.41
CA THR A 222 -4.43 -4.70 15.61
C THR A 222 -3.82 -3.56 16.42
N PHE A 223 -2.88 -2.85 15.81
CA PHE A 223 -2.36 -1.58 16.30
C PHE A 223 -2.97 -0.38 15.55
N GLU A 224 -4.00 -0.62 14.73
CA GLU A 224 -4.78 0.41 14.02
C GLU A 224 -6.11 0.69 14.72
N ASN A 225 -7.22 0.70 13.97
CA ASN A 225 -8.53 1.09 14.45
C ASN A 225 -9.01 0.21 15.62
N GLY A 226 -9.60 0.84 16.63
CA GLY A 226 -10.17 0.17 17.81
C GLY A 226 -9.19 -0.08 18.96
N THR A 227 -7.92 -0.40 18.66
CA THR A 227 -6.85 -0.65 19.67
C THR A 227 -5.54 0.05 19.28
N SER A 228 -5.64 1.26 18.72
CA SER A 228 -4.51 2.01 18.19
C SER A 228 -3.44 2.24 19.25
N ALA A 229 -2.17 2.11 18.86
CA ALA A 229 -1.06 2.58 19.69
C ALA A 229 -0.99 4.12 19.57
N THR A 230 -1.53 4.86 20.54
CA THR A 230 -1.34 6.32 20.64
C THR A 230 -0.11 6.60 21.49
N GLY A 231 1.08 6.53 20.90
CA GLY A 231 2.37 6.76 21.60
C GLY A 231 3.19 5.49 21.80
N SER A 232 3.88 5.38 22.94
CA SER A 232 4.69 4.20 23.29
C SER A 232 3.82 2.97 23.63
N LEU A 233 4.41 1.77 23.58
CA LEU A 233 3.81 0.54 24.10
C LEU A 233 3.28 0.70 25.54
N LEU A 234 2.25 -0.07 25.88
CA LEU A 234 1.59 -0.09 27.19
C LEU A 234 2.58 -0.43 28.32
N ASP A 235 3.61 -1.21 27.99
CA ASP A 235 4.72 -1.57 28.86
C ASP A 235 6.05 -1.43 28.09
N ARG A 236 6.91 -0.51 28.56
CA ARG A 236 8.23 -0.26 27.95
C ARG A 236 9.26 -1.34 28.28
N ASP A 237 9.02 -2.16 29.29
CA ASP A 237 9.96 -3.19 29.73
C ASP A 237 9.56 -4.56 29.14
N ASN A 238 8.27 -4.80 28.88
CA ASN A 238 7.79 -6.06 28.30
C ASN A 238 7.04 -5.88 26.96
N PRO A 239 7.69 -6.16 25.81
CA PRO A 239 7.05 -5.95 24.51
C PRO A 239 6.02 -7.01 24.11
N GLU A 240 5.98 -8.17 24.79
CA GLU A 240 4.88 -9.13 24.61
C GLU A 240 3.56 -8.61 25.18
N PHE A 241 3.63 -7.68 26.14
CA PHE A 241 2.49 -7.19 26.90
C PHE A 241 1.38 -6.64 26.01
N ASP A 242 1.73 -5.84 25.00
CA ASP A 242 0.77 -5.25 24.05
C ASP A 242 0.05 -6.29 23.18
N ILE A 243 0.73 -7.38 22.82
CA ILE A 243 0.14 -8.48 22.04
C ILE A 243 -0.80 -9.27 22.95
N SER A 244 -0.33 -9.67 24.13
CA SER A 244 -1.10 -10.45 25.10
C SER A 244 -2.39 -9.74 25.51
N TYR A 245 -2.35 -8.43 25.78
CA TYR A 245 -3.54 -7.67 26.15
C TYR A 245 -4.57 -7.63 25.02
N ARG A 246 -4.13 -7.52 23.76
CA ARG A 246 -5.04 -7.55 22.60
C ARG A 246 -5.62 -8.94 22.37
N MET A 247 -4.84 -10.00 22.62
CA MET A 247 -5.36 -11.36 22.60
C MET A 247 -6.40 -11.58 23.71
N LEU A 248 -6.14 -11.10 24.94
CA LEU A 248 -7.11 -11.15 26.04
C LEU A 248 -8.35 -10.29 25.77
N TYR A 249 -8.19 -9.16 25.08
CA TYR A 249 -9.32 -8.33 24.66
C TYR A 249 -10.26 -9.07 23.70
N GLN A 250 -9.72 -9.91 22.81
CA GLN A 250 -10.54 -10.81 21.99
C GLN A 250 -11.33 -11.80 22.86
N LEU A 251 -10.72 -12.32 23.93
CA LEU A 251 -11.33 -13.29 24.84
C LEU A 251 -12.28 -12.65 25.87
N SER A 252 -12.30 -11.32 26.03
CA SER A 252 -13.11 -10.67 27.08
C SER A 252 -14.60 -10.92 26.89
N LYS A 253 -15.29 -11.36 27.95
CA LYS A 253 -16.77 -11.44 28.00
C LYS A 253 -17.39 -10.06 27.81
N ASP A 254 -16.87 -9.07 28.51
CA ASP A 254 -17.31 -7.67 28.49
C ASP A 254 -16.44 -6.82 27.55
N LYS A 255 -17.01 -6.38 26.42
CA LYS A 255 -16.29 -5.60 25.39
C LYS A 255 -16.36 -4.11 25.70
N LYS A 256 -15.58 -3.69 26.69
CA LYS A 256 -15.34 -2.27 26.99
C LYS A 256 -14.49 -1.60 25.91
N ALA A 257 -14.49 -0.27 25.89
CA ALA A 257 -13.51 0.50 25.12
C ALA A 257 -12.08 0.12 25.53
N TRP A 258 -11.14 0.16 24.58
CA TRP A 258 -9.77 -0.33 24.77
C TRP A 258 -9.06 0.24 26.00
N PRO A 259 -9.03 1.57 26.25
CA PRO A 259 -8.36 2.13 27.44
C PRO A 259 -8.94 1.59 28.76
N VAL A 260 -10.28 1.53 28.84
CA VAL A 260 -11.00 1.03 30.02
C VAL A 260 -10.73 -0.46 30.26
N PHE A 261 -10.59 -1.24 29.19
CA PHE A 261 -10.19 -2.64 29.29
C PHE A 261 -8.78 -2.79 29.85
N VAL A 262 -7.81 -2.03 29.31
CA VAL A 262 -6.40 -2.07 29.74
C VAL A 262 -6.28 -1.72 31.22
N ASP A 263 -6.91 -0.63 31.67
CA ASP A 263 -6.85 -0.19 33.06
C ASP A 263 -7.45 -1.24 34.01
N LYS A 264 -8.64 -1.77 33.66
CA LYS A 264 -9.28 -2.83 34.46
C LYS A 264 -8.42 -4.08 34.54
N LEU A 265 -7.80 -4.49 33.43
CA LEU A 265 -6.97 -5.69 33.38
C LEU A 265 -5.68 -5.49 34.19
N ARG A 266 -5.06 -4.30 34.12
CA ARG A 266 -3.87 -3.94 34.92
C ARG A 266 -4.17 -3.98 36.43
N MET A 267 -5.34 -3.50 36.84
CA MET A 267 -5.77 -3.59 38.24
C MET A 267 -6.04 -5.03 38.67
N MET A 268 -6.67 -5.83 37.80
CA MET A 268 -7.04 -7.22 38.09
C MET A 268 -5.84 -8.17 38.16
N CYS A 269 -4.85 -7.96 37.30
CA CYS A 269 -3.75 -8.90 37.06
C CYS A 269 -2.37 -8.29 37.40
N SER A 270 -2.32 -7.41 38.40
CA SER A 270 -1.13 -6.62 38.75
C SER A 270 0.11 -7.47 39.10
N SER A 271 -0.06 -8.74 39.50
CA SER A 271 1.05 -9.65 39.80
C SER A 271 1.30 -10.72 38.72
N LEU A 272 0.50 -10.76 37.65
CA LEU A 272 0.63 -11.77 36.59
C LEU A 272 1.46 -11.23 35.42
N PRO A 273 2.57 -11.89 35.03
CA PRO A 273 3.37 -11.46 33.90
C PRO A 273 2.71 -11.89 32.57
N LEU A 274 1.72 -11.15 32.08
CA LEU A 274 0.89 -11.51 30.91
C LEU A 274 1.68 -11.57 29.58
N ARG A 275 2.36 -12.71 29.36
CA ARG A 275 3.07 -13.08 28.12
C ARG A 275 2.17 -13.84 27.15
N ILE A 276 2.57 -13.95 25.88
CA ILE A 276 1.74 -14.59 24.84
C ILE A 276 1.43 -16.04 25.22
N GLN A 277 2.43 -16.78 25.74
CA GLN A 277 2.28 -18.16 26.18
C GLN A 277 1.23 -18.31 27.30
N ILE A 278 1.15 -17.36 28.24
CA ILE A 278 0.14 -17.37 29.30
C ILE A 278 -1.28 -17.24 28.72
N VAL A 279 -1.46 -16.43 27.67
CA VAL A 279 -2.76 -16.34 26.99
C VAL A 279 -3.13 -17.66 26.29
N ILE A 280 -2.16 -18.40 25.78
CA ILE A 280 -2.39 -19.74 25.22
C ILE A 280 -2.79 -20.73 26.32
N ASP A 281 -2.14 -20.68 27.48
CA ASP A 281 -2.47 -21.55 28.62
C ASP A 281 -3.88 -21.24 29.16
N ILE A 282 -4.26 -19.95 29.22
CA ILE A 282 -5.63 -19.50 29.51
C ILE A 282 -6.61 -20.10 28.50
N LEU A 283 -6.32 -20.00 27.20
CA LEU A 283 -7.19 -20.56 26.17
C LEU A 283 -7.32 -22.09 26.28
N ALA A 284 -6.23 -22.78 26.59
CA ALA A 284 -6.24 -24.22 26.81
C ALA A 284 -7.20 -24.60 27.95
N LYS A 285 -7.14 -23.87 29.08
CA LYS A 285 -8.07 -24.04 30.21
C LYS A 285 -9.52 -23.77 29.82
N LEU A 286 -9.80 -22.65 29.14
CA LEU A 286 -11.14 -22.31 28.65
C LEU A 286 -11.73 -23.36 27.69
N LYS A 287 -10.88 -24.13 27.00
CA LYS A 287 -11.28 -25.18 26.06
C LYS A 287 -11.17 -26.60 26.61
N GLY A 288 -10.75 -26.78 27.86
CA GLY A 288 -10.53 -28.10 28.45
C GLY A 288 -9.44 -28.90 27.73
N ILE A 289 -8.44 -28.23 27.16
CA ILE A 289 -7.30 -28.86 26.49
C ILE A 289 -6.20 -29.08 27.53
N ASP A 290 -5.87 -30.34 27.75
CA ASP A 290 -4.89 -30.84 28.72
C ASP A 290 -3.43 -30.60 28.30
N ASP A 291 -3.15 -30.71 27.00
CA ASP A 291 -1.82 -30.50 26.43
C ASP A 291 -1.85 -29.44 25.33
N VAL A 292 -1.16 -28.32 25.60
CA VAL A 292 -0.97 -27.20 24.68
C VAL A 292 -0.31 -27.64 23.36
N LYS A 293 0.47 -28.73 23.35
CA LYS A 293 1.04 -29.29 22.11
C LYS A 293 -0.02 -29.85 21.16
N LYS A 294 -1.28 -30.04 21.58
CA LYS A 294 -2.40 -30.40 20.69
C LYS A 294 -3.01 -29.18 20.01
N MET A 295 -2.70 -27.96 20.48
CA MET A 295 -3.27 -26.74 19.94
C MET A 295 -2.54 -26.26 18.67
N THR A 296 -3.29 -25.61 17.80
CA THR A 296 -2.78 -24.79 16.70
C THR A 296 -3.24 -23.36 16.91
N VAL A 297 -2.32 -22.40 16.81
CA VAL A 297 -2.61 -20.97 16.96
C VAL A 297 -2.17 -20.23 15.71
N ILE A 298 -3.06 -19.42 15.14
CA ILE A 298 -2.72 -18.45 14.09
C ILE A 298 -2.79 -17.06 14.73
N LEU A 299 -1.64 -16.39 14.82
CA LEU A 299 -1.53 -15.03 15.34
C LEU A 299 -1.37 -14.05 14.18
N CYS A 300 -2.43 -13.30 13.89
CA CYS A 300 -2.44 -12.22 12.91
C CYS A 300 -2.23 -10.88 13.61
N VAL A 301 -1.15 -10.17 13.28
CA VAL A 301 -0.79 -8.86 13.85
C VAL A 301 -0.86 -7.81 12.76
N ASP A 302 -1.85 -6.93 12.83
CA ASP A 302 -2.12 -5.87 11.85
C ASP A 302 -1.59 -4.52 12.32
N GLY A 303 -1.09 -3.71 11.38
CA GLY A 303 -0.81 -2.30 11.62
C GLY A 303 0.52 -1.98 12.28
N LEU A 304 1.56 -2.79 12.09
CA LEU A 304 2.86 -2.55 12.73
C LEU A 304 3.43 -1.16 12.42
N GLN A 305 3.10 -0.56 11.27
CA GLN A 305 3.53 0.80 10.92
C GLN A 305 3.00 1.90 11.85
N LYS A 306 2.03 1.61 12.73
CA LYS A 306 1.55 2.53 13.76
C LYS A 306 2.45 2.58 15.00
N LEU A 307 3.34 1.60 15.15
CA LEU A 307 4.31 1.57 16.23
C LEU A 307 5.45 2.56 15.95
N VAL A 308 6.00 3.13 17.03
CA VAL A 308 7.18 4.00 16.94
C VAL A 308 8.34 3.22 16.34
N ASN A 309 8.93 3.78 15.29
CA ASN A 309 10.11 3.27 14.63
C ASN A 309 11.13 4.39 14.42
N ASP A 310 12.11 4.47 15.33
CA ASP A 310 13.25 5.39 15.23
C ASP A 310 14.44 4.76 14.46
N GLY A 311 14.25 3.55 13.92
CA GLY A 311 15.28 2.80 13.22
C GLY A 311 16.29 2.09 14.12
N THR A 312 16.11 2.09 15.45
CA THR A 312 16.92 1.34 16.41
C THR A 312 16.27 0.01 16.78
N LYS A 313 17.04 -0.91 17.36
CA LYS A 313 16.50 -2.17 17.91
C LYS A 313 15.77 -2.00 19.25
N SER A 314 15.73 -0.79 19.81
CA SER A 314 14.96 -0.49 21.01
C SER A 314 13.56 0.05 20.69
N CYS A 315 13.26 0.34 19.43
CA CYS A 315 11.95 0.88 19.05
C CYS A 315 10.82 -0.12 19.24
N ASP A 316 9.61 0.40 19.45
CA ASP A 316 8.41 -0.39 19.68
C ASP A 316 8.09 -1.32 18.51
N PHE A 317 8.31 -0.85 17.27
CA PHE A 317 8.17 -1.68 16.07
C PHE A 317 9.03 -2.95 16.14
N TYR A 318 10.33 -2.79 16.40
CA TYR A 318 11.26 -3.92 16.50
C TYR A 318 10.88 -4.83 17.65
N ARG A 319 10.59 -4.26 18.83
CA ARG A 319 10.31 -5.04 20.03
C ARG A 319 9.07 -5.92 19.86
N VAL A 320 7.99 -5.40 19.27
CA VAL A 320 6.78 -6.20 18.95
C VAL A 320 7.09 -7.28 17.92
N LEU A 321 7.79 -6.96 16.84
CA LEU A 321 8.15 -7.95 15.81
C LEU A 321 9.06 -9.07 16.37
N ALA A 322 10.00 -8.71 17.25
CA ALA A 322 10.86 -9.64 17.96
C ALA A 322 10.06 -10.55 18.89
N SER A 323 9.08 -10.03 19.63
CA SER A 323 8.15 -10.82 20.47
C SER A 323 7.36 -11.83 19.64
N VAL A 324 6.85 -11.44 18.48
CA VAL A 324 6.14 -12.36 17.56
C VAL A 324 7.08 -13.48 17.09
N CYS A 325 8.32 -13.14 16.68
CA CYS A 325 9.30 -14.14 16.29
C CYS A 325 9.69 -15.06 17.46
N SER A 326 9.83 -14.51 18.67
CA SER A 326 10.10 -15.30 19.89
C SER A 326 8.99 -16.34 20.09
N PHE A 327 7.73 -15.90 20.10
CA PHE A 327 6.58 -16.79 20.20
C PHE A 327 6.53 -17.84 19.09
N LEU A 328 6.75 -17.45 17.83
CA LEU A 328 6.79 -18.38 16.70
C LEU A 328 7.77 -19.54 16.92
N ASN A 329 8.96 -19.24 17.42
CA ASN A 329 10.03 -20.24 17.56
C ASN A 329 9.95 -21.03 18.87
N SER A 330 9.40 -20.46 19.95
CA SER A 330 9.42 -21.08 21.29
C SER A 330 8.07 -21.59 21.78
N SER A 331 6.98 -21.44 21.00
CA SER A 331 5.66 -21.88 21.43
C SER A 331 5.57 -23.39 21.59
N ARG A 332 4.94 -23.83 22.68
CA ARG A 332 4.57 -25.24 22.86
C ARG A 332 3.44 -25.66 21.92
N ALA A 333 2.51 -24.75 21.62
CA ALA A 333 1.51 -24.97 20.59
C ALA A 333 2.16 -24.84 19.21
N PHE A 334 1.57 -25.45 18.19
CA PHE A 334 2.01 -25.12 16.83
C PHE A 334 1.49 -23.73 16.48
N ALA A 335 2.40 -22.75 16.37
CA ALA A 335 2.06 -21.36 16.12
C ALA A 335 2.39 -20.98 14.67
N VAL A 336 1.46 -20.30 14.00
CA VAL A 336 1.70 -19.64 12.71
C VAL A 336 1.51 -18.15 12.93
N CYS A 337 2.55 -17.36 12.64
CA CYS A 337 2.51 -15.91 12.85
C CYS A 337 2.48 -15.16 11.52
N VAL A 338 1.63 -14.14 11.45
CA VAL A 338 1.49 -13.26 10.29
C VAL A 338 1.47 -11.82 10.75
N CYS A 339 2.34 -11.00 10.18
CA CYS A 339 2.41 -9.56 10.47
C CYS A 339 2.08 -8.74 9.22
N SER A 340 1.37 -7.63 9.39
CA SER A 340 1.13 -6.65 8.34
C SER A 340 1.86 -5.34 8.61
N ALA A 341 2.39 -4.72 7.55
CA ALA A 341 2.97 -3.39 7.60
C ALA A 341 2.83 -2.69 6.24
N THR A 342 2.96 -1.36 6.24
CA THR A 342 2.83 -0.56 5.02
C THR A 342 4.10 -0.47 4.18
N VAL A 343 5.26 -0.53 4.83
CA VAL A 343 6.59 -0.31 4.25
C VAL A 343 7.47 -1.49 4.62
N GLN A 344 8.28 -1.99 3.68
CA GLN A 344 9.14 -3.15 3.92
C GLN A 344 10.46 -2.79 4.60
N SER A 345 11.02 -1.61 4.32
CA SER A 345 12.30 -1.14 4.89
C SER A 345 12.37 -1.28 6.43
N PRO A 346 11.35 -0.86 7.22
CA PRO A 346 11.32 -1.13 8.66
C PRO A 346 11.46 -2.60 9.05
N VAL A 347 10.80 -3.50 8.32
CA VAL A 347 10.82 -4.95 8.58
C VAL A 347 12.20 -5.51 8.26
N ASP A 348 12.77 -5.15 7.10
CA ASP A 348 14.09 -5.61 6.69
C ASP A 348 15.19 -5.11 7.62
N LYS A 349 15.10 -3.86 8.09
CA LYS A 349 16.01 -3.31 9.09
C LYS A 349 15.85 -4.00 10.45
N ALA A 350 14.61 -4.22 10.88
CA ALA A 350 14.33 -4.89 12.15
C ALA A 350 14.82 -6.34 12.16
N LEU A 351 14.75 -7.03 11.01
CA LEU A 351 15.15 -8.43 10.90
C LEU A 351 16.56 -8.61 10.31
N SER A 352 17.35 -7.56 10.05
CA SER A 352 18.60 -7.64 9.27
C SER A 352 19.56 -8.73 9.76
N ASP A 353 19.69 -8.86 11.08
CA ASP A 353 20.63 -9.77 11.73
C ASP A 353 19.94 -11.06 12.24
N SER A 354 18.67 -11.24 11.88
CA SER A 354 17.87 -12.40 12.29
C SER A 354 17.88 -13.46 11.18
N PRO A 355 18.25 -14.72 11.50
CA PRO A 355 18.14 -15.85 10.57
C PRO A 355 16.70 -16.36 10.44
N GLN A 356 15.70 -15.59 10.89
CA GLN A 356 14.30 -15.99 10.71
C GLN A 356 13.95 -16.12 9.23
N LYS A 357 13.39 -17.26 8.83
CA LYS A 357 12.82 -17.44 7.50
C LYS A 357 11.63 -16.49 7.31
N ARG A 358 11.64 -15.74 6.21
CA ARG A 358 10.61 -14.75 5.88
C ARG A 358 9.83 -15.22 4.66
N VAL A 359 8.51 -15.12 4.72
CA VAL A 359 7.61 -15.33 3.58
C VAL A 359 6.88 -14.03 3.32
N PHE A 360 7.16 -13.38 2.20
CA PHE A 360 6.51 -12.13 1.81
C PHE A 360 5.26 -12.43 1.00
N LEU A 361 4.13 -11.89 1.47
CA LEU A 361 2.82 -12.04 0.85
C LEU A 361 2.34 -10.68 0.36
N VAL A 362 1.91 -10.62 -0.90
CA VAL A 362 1.40 -9.39 -1.51
C VAL A 362 -0.07 -9.63 -1.88
N PRO A 363 -1.01 -8.81 -1.37
CA PRO A 363 -2.39 -8.88 -1.81
C PRO A 363 -2.53 -8.66 -3.32
N PRO A 364 -3.27 -9.52 -4.04
CA PRO A 364 -3.46 -9.36 -5.47
C PRO A 364 -4.30 -8.10 -5.77
N PRO A 365 -4.15 -7.52 -6.97
CA PRO A 365 -5.07 -6.48 -7.43
C PRO A 365 -6.50 -7.02 -7.51
N LEU A 366 -7.48 -6.20 -7.13
CA LEU A 366 -8.86 -6.63 -7.19
C LEU A 366 -9.35 -6.67 -8.64
N ARG A 367 -10.07 -7.72 -9.03
CA ARG A 367 -10.81 -7.73 -10.29
C ARG A 367 -12.09 -6.94 -10.09
N GLY A 368 -12.06 -5.67 -10.51
CA GLY A 368 -13.10 -4.69 -10.22
C GLY A 368 -14.52 -5.17 -10.56
N HIS A 369 -14.70 -5.86 -11.69
CA HIS A 369 -16.01 -6.37 -12.13
C HIS A 369 -16.58 -7.50 -11.27
N GLU A 370 -15.73 -8.25 -10.55
CA GLU A 370 -16.18 -9.31 -9.63
C GLU A 370 -16.63 -8.74 -8.27
N VAL A 371 -16.08 -7.57 -7.87
CA VAL A 371 -16.35 -6.97 -6.56
C VAL A 371 -17.36 -5.83 -6.62
N LEU A 372 -17.44 -5.14 -7.76
CA LEU A 372 -18.42 -4.09 -8.04
C LEU A 372 -19.19 -4.43 -9.32
N PRO A 373 -20.41 -4.99 -9.21
CA PRO A 373 -21.22 -5.29 -10.39
C PRO A 373 -21.62 -3.98 -11.09
N THR A 374 -21.53 -3.97 -12.41
CA THR A 374 -21.80 -2.79 -13.24
C THR A 374 -22.99 -3.05 -14.15
N LYS A 375 -23.84 -2.04 -14.33
CA LYS A 375 -25.07 -2.12 -15.14
C LYS A 375 -24.94 -1.40 -16.48
N THR A 376 -24.01 -0.46 -16.56
CA THR A 376 -23.76 0.36 -17.74
C THR A 376 -22.31 0.22 -18.19
N ARG A 377 -22.04 0.48 -19.47
CA ARG A 377 -20.67 0.48 -20.01
C ARG A 377 -19.80 1.56 -19.37
N ILE A 378 -20.38 2.69 -18.99
CA ILE A 378 -19.69 3.77 -18.29
C ILE A 378 -19.27 3.33 -16.88
N GLU A 379 -20.14 2.66 -16.13
CA GLU A 379 -19.78 2.07 -14.83
C GLU A 379 -18.63 1.07 -14.99
N LYS A 380 -18.71 0.16 -15.97
CA LYS A 380 -17.63 -0.80 -16.28
C LYS A 380 -16.31 -0.07 -16.55
N GLN A 381 -16.38 1.00 -17.34
CA GLN A 381 -15.23 1.84 -17.66
C GLN A 381 -14.66 2.51 -16.40
N LEU A 382 -15.49 3.09 -15.52
CA LEU A 382 -15.06 3.67 -14.24
C LEU A 382 -14.47 2.63 -13.29
N VAL A 383 -15.02 1.42 -13.24
CA VAL A 383 -14.47 0.31 -12.43
C VAL A 383 -13.06 -0.06 -12.91
N ASP A 384 -12.86 -0.14 -14.23
CA ASP A 384 -11.54 -0.40 -14.80
C ASP A 384 -10.55 0.73 -14.48
N ASP A 385 -11.01 1.99 -14.39
CA ASP A 385 -10.17 3.12 -13.98
C ASP A 385 -9.65 3.02 -12.56
N MET A 386 -10.36 2.32 -11.68
CA MET A 386 -9.90 2.12 -10.32
C MET A 386 -8.72 1.14 -10.25
N GLY A 387 -8.38 0.45 -11.35
CA GLY A 387 -7.19 -0.40 -11.47
C GLY A 387 -7.12 -1.50 -10.41
N GLY A 388 -8.27 -1.93 -9.90
CA GLY A 388 -8.36 -2.91 -8.81
C GLY A 388 -7.88 -2.41 -7.45
N HIS A 389 -7.69 -1.10 -7.24
CA HIS A 389 -7.33 -0.53 -5.95
C HIS A 389 -8.54 -0.43 -5.04
N GLY A 390 -8.49 -1.04 -3.85
CA GLY A 390 -9.61 -1.08 -2.92
C GLY A 390 -10.12 0.31 -2.56
N ARG A 391 -9.22 1.22 -2.14
CA ARG A 391 -9.56 2.62 -1.85
C ARG A 391 -10.33 3.32 -2.96
N ALA A 392 -9.90 3.13 -4.20
CA ALA A 392 -10.51 3.77 -5.37
C ALA A 392 -11.87 3.14 -5.71
N LEU A 393 -11.97 1.81 -5.64
CA LEU A 393 -13.22 1.07 -5.83
C LEU A 393 -14.25 1.38 -4.74
N GLU A 394 -13.84 1.57 -3.50
CA GLU A 394 -14.74 1.96 -2.40
C GLU A 394 -15.29 3.37 -2.60
N THR A 395 -14.44 4.32 -3.02
CA THR A 395 -14.89 5.67 -3.38
C THR A 395 -15.88 5.64 -4.55
N LEU A 396 -15.59 4.83 -5.58
CA LEU A 396 -16.50 4.66 -6.72
C LEU A 396 -17.83 4.02 -6.29
N GLN A 397 -17.79 2.96 -5.48
CA GLN A 397 -18.99 2.30 -4.96
C GLN A 397 -19.89 3.27 -4.20
N LEU A 398 -19.29 4.08 -3.31
CA LEU A 398 -20.02 5.10 -2.56
C LEU A 398 -20.60 6.17 -3.50
N PHE A 399 -19.86 6.63 -4.51
CA PHE A 399 -20.37 7.57 -5.49
C PHE A 399 -21.59 7.00 -6.24
N LEU A 400 -21.45 5.79 -6.80
CA LEU A 400 -22.50 5.14 -7.59
C LEU A 400 -23.76 4.81 -6.77
N SER A 401 -23.64 4.57 -5.45
CA SER A 401 -24.81 4.26 -4.61
C SER A 401 -25.82 5.41 -4.47
N HIS A 402 -25.47 6.63 -4.87
CA HIS A 402 -26.35 7.79 -4.82
C HIS A 402 -27.27 7.95 -6.04
N TYR A 403 -27.09 7.13 -7.09
CA TYR A 403 -27.77 7.29 -8.36
C TYR A 403 -28.45 6.00 -8.81
N THR A 404 -29.59 6.12 -9.49
CA THR A 404 -30.24 4.99 -10.17
C THR A 404 -29.56 4.71 -11.51
N LYS A 405 -29.84 3.54 -12.10
CA LYS A 405 -29.32 3.17 -13.42
C LYS A 405 -29.69 4.23 -14.48
N ASP A 406 -30.96 4.61 -14.53
CA ASP A 406 -31.47 5.54 -15.54
C ASP A 406 -30.82 6.93 -15.40
N GLN A 407 -30.62 7.39 -14.15
CA GLN A 407 -29.88 8.63 -13.90
C GLN A 407 -28.44 8.56 -14.41
N LEU A 408 -27.73 7.46 -14.16
CA LEU A 408 -26.34 7.27 -14.61
C LEU A 408 -26.21 7.24 -16.14
N GLU A 409 -27.20 6.69 -16.86
CA GLU A 409 -27.19 6.64 -18.33
C GLU A 409 -27.37 8.02 -18.96
N GLU A 410 -28.12 8.92 -18.30
CA GLU A 410 -28.36 10.29 -18.76
C GLU A 410 -27.23 11.27 -18.39
N MET A 411 -26.39 10.91 -17.42
CA MET A 411 -25.32 11.79 -16.92
C MET A 411 -24.14 11.89 -17.88
N ASP A 412 -23.55 13.09 -17.96
CA ASP A 412 -22.29 13.28 -18.67
C ASP A 412 -21.17 12.47 -17.99
N PRO A 413 -20.51 11.53 -18.68
CA PRO A 413 -19.49 10.73 -18.04
C PRO A 413 -18.19 11.48 -17.76
N THR A 414 -17.97 12.66 -18.36
CA THR A 414 -16.86 13.55 -17.98
C THR A 414 -17.11 14.11 -16.59
N TRP A 415 -18.31 14.65 -16.36
CA TRP A 415 -18.74 15.10 -15.04
C TRP A 415 -18.68 13.99 -13.99
N MET A 416 -19.14 12.77 -14.32
CA MET A 416 -19.07 11.64 -13.37
C MET A 416 -17.63 11.35 -12.97
N PHE A 417 -16.72 11.30 -13.94
CA PHE A 417 -15.30 11.08 -13.69
C PHE A 417 -14.69 12.19 -12.79
N GLU A 418 -15.03 13.46 -13.05
CA GLU A 418 -14.59 14.59 -12.24
C GLU A 418 -15.12 14.50 -10.79
N LYS A 419 -16.37 14.08 -10.60
CA LYS A 419 -16.91 13.88 -9.25
C LYS A 419 -16.27 12.74 -8.49
N VAL A 420 -15.93 11.65 -9.15
CA VAL A 420 -15.16 10.57 -8.51
C VAL A 420 -13.74 11.06 -8.17
N CYS A 421 -13.12 11.87 -9.03
CA CYS A 421 -11.83 12.52 -8.74
C CYS A 421 -11.90 13.39 -7.49
N ASP A 422 -12.93 14.24 -7.39
CA ASP A 422 -13.15 15.12 -6.23
C ASP A 422 -13.41 14.32 -4.96
N ALA A 423 -14.22 13.25 -5.04
CA ALA A 423 -14.47 12.36 -3.91
C ALA A 423 -13.17 11.67 -3.42
N LEU A 424 -12.34 11.20 -4.35
CA LEU A 424 -11.05 10.58 -4.02
C LEU A 424 -10.10 11.58 -3.34
N ARG A 425 -10.05 12.83 -3.84
CA ARG A 425 -9.29 13.91 -3.22
C ARG A 425 -9.79 14.26 -1.85
N LEU A 426 -11.10 14.32 -1.64
CA LEU A 426 -11.68 14.63 -0.34
C LEU A 426 -11.38 13.53 0.68
N GLN A 427 -11.54 12.27 0.27
CA GLN A 427 -11.36 11.12 1.16
C GLN A 427 -9.90 10.82 1.49
N TYR A 428 -8.98 11.09 0.56
CA TYR A 428 -7.54 10.83 0.73
C TYR A 428 -6.69 12.09 0.56
N GLY A 429 -7.23 13.24 0.98
CA GLY A 429 -6.64 14.56 0.77
C GLY A 429 -5.21 14.70 1.27
N ASP A 430 -4.87 14.06 2.39
CA ASP A 430 -3.52 14.08 2.97
C ASP A 430 -2.45 13.57 2.00
N ILE A 431 -2.78 12.59 1.15
CA ILE A 431 -1.87 12.08 0.11
C ILE A 431 -1.57 13.21 -0.87
N PHE A 432 -2.63 13.82 -1.41
CA PHE A 432 -2.50 14.85 -2.43
C PHE A 432 -1.97 16.17 -1.87
N ALA A 433 -2.15 16.43 -0.58
CA ALA A 433 -1.62 17.58 0.13
C ALA A 433 -0.13 17.42 0.50
N SER A 434 0.43 16.21 0.39
CA SER A 434 1.86 15.97 0.62
C SER A 434 2.72 16.93 -0.21
N PRO A 435 3.75 17.58 0.38
CA PRO A 435 4.66 18.46 -0.35
C PRO A 435 5.26 17.79 -1.59
N PHE A 436 5.46 16.47 -1.53
CA PHE A 436 5.95 15.68 -2.66
C PHE A 436 5.03 15.78 -3.89
N PHE A 437 3.71 15.58 -3.73
CA PHE A 437 2.74 15.63 -4.83
C PHE A 437 2.24 17.05 -5.16
N GLN A 438 2.65 18.06 -4.39
CA GLN A 438 2.43 19.46 -4.74
C GLN A 438 3.50 19.99 -5.69
N ASP A 439 4.68 19.35 -5.75
CA ASP A 439 5.72 19.65 -6.72
C ASP A 439 5.41 18.97 -8.08
N PRO A 440 5.18 19.76 -9.15
CA PRO A 440 4.95 19.21 -10.48
C PRO A 440 6.11 18.35 -11.01
N TYR A 441 7.36 18.65 -10.59
CA TYR A 441 8.52 17.87 -10.99
C TYR A 441 8.46 16.43 -10.45
N ASN A 442 8.13 16.27 -9.17
CA ASN A 442 7.96 14.95 -8.55
C ASN A 442 6.81 14.17 -9.20
N CYS A 443 5.69 14.85 -9.50
CA CYS A 443 4.56 14.24 -10.21
C CYS A 443 4.98 13.72 -11.59
N ARG A 444 5.77 14.51 -12.34
CA ARG A 444 6.32 14.11 -13.63
C ARG A 444 7.21 12.88 -13.52
N GLU A 445 8.12 12.82 -12.54
CA GLU A 445 9.01 11.67 -12.35
C GLU A 445 8.23 10.39 -12.01
N VAL A 446 7.18 10.49 -11.18
CA VAL A 446 6.29 9.36 -10.86
C VAL A 446 5.51 8.90 -12.08
N LEU A 447 4.93 9.83 -12.85
CA LEU A 447 4.22 9.51 -14.09
C LEU A 447 5.14 8.84 -15.10
N ALA A 448 6.36 9.34 -15.25
CA ALA A 448 7.38 8.75 -16.13
C ALA A 448 7.75 7.33 -15.67
N ALA A 449 7.93 7.12 -14.37
CA ALA A 449 8.26 5.81 -13.82
C ALA A 449 7.16 4.76 -14.08
N ILE A 450 5.89 5.15 -13.97
CA ILE A 450 4.74 4.27 -14.21
C ILE A 450 4.55 4.00 -15.71
N LEU A 451 4.48 5.05 -16.53
CA LEU A 451 4.13 4.95 -17.94
C LEU A 451 5.27 4.40 -18.82
N SER A 452 6.53 4.58 -18.44
CA SER A 452 7.67 4.03 -19.19
C SER A 452 7.76 2.50 -19.11
N ARG A 453 7.07 1.89 -18.14
CA ARG A 453 7.23 0.49 -17.73
C ARG A 453 8.68 0.17 -17.35
N ARG A 454 9.43 1.13 -16.83
CA ARG A 454 10.75 0.87 -16.23
C ARG A 454 10.61 -0.14 -15.08
N ARG A 455 11.55 -1.09 -15.01
CA ARG A 455 11.63 -2.05 -13.89
C ARG A 455 12.40 -1.42 -12.75
N TYR A 456 11.87 -1.55 -11.54
CA TYR A 456 12.47 -1.04 -10.31
C TYR A 456 12.58 -2.17 -9.29
N LYS A 457 13.65 -2.14 -8.50
CA LYS A 457 13.71 -2.82 -7.21
C LYS A 457 12.97 -2.00 -6.16
N LEU A 458 12.59 -2.67 -5.07
CA LEU A 458 11.77 -2.07 -4.02
C LEU A 458 12.40 -0.82 -3.35
N PHE A 459 13.72 -0.76 -3.28
CA PHE A 459 14.44 0.36 -2.68
C PHE A 459 15.05 1.33 -3.69
N ASP A 460 14.79 1.14 -4.98
CA ASP A 460 15.22 2.09 -6.01
C ASP A 460 14.48 3.42 -5.86
N ARG A 461 15.18 4.51 -6.16
CA ARG A 461 14.60 5.85 -6.22
C ARG A 461 13.78 6.05 -7.48
N ILE A 462 12.72 6.83 -7.37
CA ILE A 462 11.88 7.24 -8.48
C ILE A 462 12.54 8.41 -9.19
N GLY A 463 13.15 8.12 -10.34
CA GLY A 463 13.81 9.12 -11.15
C GLY A 463 14.86 9.89 -10.34
N ARG A 464 14.81 11.22 -10.38
CA ARG A 464 15.72 12.11 -9.62
C ARG A 464 15.16 12.58 -8.28
N THR A 465 14.11 11.92 -7.78
CA THR A 465 13.50 12.27 -6.49
C THR A 465 14.15 11.49 -5.33
N ASP A 466 13.89 11.93 -4.09
CA ASP A 466 14.27 11.17 -2.90
C ASP A 466 13.25 10.06 -2.53
N MET A 467 12.16 9.94 -3.30
CA MET A 467 11.13 8.92 -3.08
C MET A 467 11.63 7.56 -3.56
N THR A 468 11.53 6.53 -2.73
CA THR A 468 11.76 5.13 -3.13
C THR A 468 10.45 4.46 -3.54
N VAL A 469 10.52 3.33 -4.26
CA VAL A 469 9.33 2.51 -4.57
C VAL A 469 8.58 2.10 -3.29
N ASP A 470 9.32 1.67 -2.26
CA ASP A 470 8.74 1.28 -0.96
C ASP A 470 7.99 2.44 -0.29
N CYS A 471 8.59 3.63 -0.26
CA CYS A 471 7.93 4.83 0.26
C CYS A 471 6.72 5.26 -0.59
N LEU A 472 6.79 5.16 -1.92
CA LEU A 472 5.69 5.52 -2.81
C LEU A 472 4.47 4.61 -2.61
N ARG A 473 4.68 3.31 -2.40
CA ARG A 473 3.58 2.36 -2.10
C ARG A 473 2.88 2.68 -0.78
N SER A 474 3.55 3.36 0.15
CA SER A 474 2.98 3.69 1.46
C SER A 474 1.75 4.59 1.39
N PHE A 475 1.56 5.32 0.28
CA PHE A 475 0.37 6.12 0.04
C PHE A 475 -0.88 5.26 -0.27
N GLY A 476 -0.71 4.00 -0.68
CA GLY A 476 -1.83 3.06 -0.85
C GLY A 476 -2.54 3.08 -2.20
N LEU A 477 -2.22 4.05 -3.05
CA LEU A 477 -2.75 4.17 -4.41
C LEU A 477 -1.74 3.79 -5.50
N PHE A 478 -0.56 3.32 -5.08
CA PHE A 478 0.49 2.80 -5.97
C PHE A 478 0.81 1.34 -5.62
N ARG A 479 1.18 0.57 -6.62
CA ARG A 479 1.59 -0.83 -6.52
C ARG A 479 2.94 -1.04 -7.18
N TRP A 480 3.62 -2.08 -6.71
CA TRP A 480 4.79 -2.65 -7.33
C TRP A 480 4.45 -4.09 -7.69
N GLY A 481 4.35 -4.37 -8.98
CA GLY A 481 3.98 -5.69 -9.50
C GLY A 481 5.13 -6.68 -9.41
N ALA A 482 4.82 -7.98 -9.55
CA ALA A 482 5.79 -9.07 -9.46
C ALA A 482 6.96 -8.93 -10.44
N GLU A 483 6.73 -8.34 -11.62
CA GLU A 483 7.76 -8.10 -12.63
C GLU A 483 8.63 -6.86 -12.36
N GLY A 484 8.37 -6.13 -11.28
CA GLY A 484 9.12 -4.93 -10.88
C GLY A 484 8.57 -3.62 -11.47
N HIS A 485 7.36 -3.62 -12.04
CA HIS A 485 6.73 -2.43 -12.60
C HIS A 485 5.92 -1.67 -11.56
N LEU A 486 5.96 -0.33 -11.65
CA LEU A 486 5.08 0.54 -10.88
C LEU A 486 3.74 0.69 -11.57
N GLU A 487 2.66 0.62 -10.79
CA GLU A 487 1.29 0.68 -11.28
C GLU A 487 0.42 1.53 -10.36
N CYS A 488 -0.61 2.15 -10.92
CA CYS A 488 -1.63 2.87 -10.17
C CYS A 488 -3.00 2.77 -10.86
N ALA A 489 -4.04 3.24 -10.21
CA ALA A 489 -5.34 3.46 -10.84
C ALA A 489 -5.25 4.56 -11.91
N PHE A 490 -5.97 4.43 -13.03
CA PHE A 490 -5.98 5.45 -14.08
C PHE A 490 -6.51 6.79 -13.56
N ILE A 491 -7.51 6.74 -12.67
CA ILE A 491 -8.01 7.96 -12.02
C ILE A 491 -6.91 8.73 -11.28
N LEU A 492 -5.99 8.01 -10.61
CA LEU A 492 -4.84 8.64 -9.96
C LEU A 492 -3.84 9.19 -10.99
N LEU A 493 -3.61 8.46 -12.08
CA LEU A 493 -2.78 8.95 -13.18
C LEU A 493 -3.27 10.32 -13.67
N VAL A 494 -4.58 10.48 -13.88
CA VAL A 494 -5.20 11.76 -14.29
C VAL A 494 -5.01 12.85 -13.23
N LEU A 495 -5.22 12.52 -11.96
CA LEU A 495 -5.02 13.46 -10.86
C LEU A 495 -3.58 13.99 -10.79
N LEU A 496 -2.58 13.14 -11.05
CA LEU A 496 -1.17 13.55 -11.12
C LEU A 496 -0.88 14.38 -12.36
N MET A 497 -1.44 14.02 -13.52
CA MET A 497 -1.27 14.79 -14.77
C MET A 497 -1.82 16.21 -14.63
N GLN A 498 -2.93 16.40 -13.91
CA GLN A 498 -3.52 17.72 -13.65
C GLN A 498 -2.62 18.65 -12.83
N LYS A 499 -1.59 18.13 -12.14
CA LYS A 499 -0.58 18.93 -11.44
C LYS A 499 0.50 19.50 -12.36
N LEU A 500 0.62 18.98 -13.57
CA LEU A 500 1.66 19.40 -14.51
C LEU A 500 1.30 20.72 -15.19
N PRO A 501 2.29 21.58 -15.52
CA PRO A 501 2.02 22.82 -16.25
C PRO A 501 1.46 22.52 -17.63
N LYS A 502 0.33 23.13 -17.99
CA LYS A 502 -0.26 23.04 -19.32
C LYS A 502 0.50 23.94 -20.31
N LYS A 503 1.68 23.50 -20.76
CA LYS A 503 2.44 24.13 -21.85
C LYS A 503 2.28 23.31 -23.13
N LEU A 504 1.65 23.89 -24.15
CA LEU A 504 1.45 23.25 -25.45
C LEU A 504 2.81 22.82 -26.05
N GLY A 505 2.94 21.55 -26.46
CA GLY A 505 4.17 21.01 -27.04
C GLY A 505 5.32 20.74 -26.06
N GLY A 506 5.13 20.99 -24.76
CA GLY A 506 6.13 20.68 -23.73
C GLY A 506 6.38 19.18 -23.58
N VAL A 507 7.58 18.81 -23.12
CA VAL A 507 7.93 17.41 -22.81
C VAL A 507 6.97 16.81 -21.77
N ASP A 508 6.35 17.68 -20.97
CA ASP A 508 5.51 17.37 -19.80
C ASP A 508 4.01 17.52 -20.05
N ASN A 509 3.56 17.60 -21.32
CA ASN A 509 2.13 17.65 -21.64
C ASN A 509 1.50 16.25 -21.68
N PHE A 510 1.36 15.62 -20.51
CA PHE A 510 0.81 14.25 -20.39
C PHE A 510 -0.72 14.20 -20.61
N ASP A 511 -1.43 15.30 -20.34
CA ASP A 511 -2.90 15.38 -20.31
C ASP A 511 -3.55 15.14 -21.69
N ASP A 512 -3.00 15.74 -22.76
CA ASP A 512 -3.65 15.74 -24.08
C ASP A 512 -3.77 14.36 -24.75
N HIS A 513 -2.97 13.37 -24.34
CA HIS A 513 -2.85 12.08 -25.02
C HIS A 513 -3.61 10.93 -24.35
N LEU A 514 -3.93 11.02 -23.05
CA LEU A 514 -4.54 9.92 -22.29
C LEU A 514 -6.00 10.18 -21.88
N THR A 515 -6.41 11.45 -21.73
CA THR A 515 -7.73 11.80 -21.19
C THR A 515 -8.80 12.07 -22.25
N ARG A 516 -8.42 12.28 -23.52
CA ARG A 516 -9.36 12.56 -24.61
C ARG A 516 -9.84 11.25 -25.25
N THR A 517 -11.13 10.93 -25.12
CA THR A 517 -11.84 9.80 -25.77
C THR A 517 -11.96 9.88 -27.30
N VAL A 518 -11.12 10.67 -27.97
CA VAL A 518 -11.35 11.10 -29.36
C VAL A 518 -10.41 10.36 -30.32
N LEU A 519 -11.03 9.74 -31.33
CA LEU A 519 -10.55 8.65 -32.18
C LEU A 519 -10.02 9.12 -33.55
N VAL A 520 -8.68 9.26 -33.71
CA VAL A 520 -8.03 9.34 -35.04
C VAL A 520 -6.71 8.60 -35.06
N TRP A 521 -6.33 8.06 -36.21
CA TRP A 521 -5.00 7.54 -36.51
C TRP A 521 -3.85 8.53 -36.24
N GLN A 522 -4.02 9.82 -36.58
CA GLN A 522 -3.04 10.88 -36.27
C GLN A 522 -2.78 11.01 -34.76
N ARG A 523 -3.72 10.56 -33.92
CA ARG A 523 -3.53 10.50 -32.45
C ARG A 523 -2.83 9.22 -31.98
N PHE A 524 -2.76 8.19 -32.81
CA PHE A 524 -2.01 6.96 -32.51
C PHE A 524 -0.50 7.21 -32.62
N GLU A 525 -0.05 7.86 -33.68
CA GLU A 525 1.36 8.29 -33.80
C GLU A 525 1.75 9.20 -32.63
N GLN A 526 0.90 10.16 -32.26
CA GLN A 526 1.07 11.00 -31.07
C GLN A 526 1.13 10.20 -29.76
N PHE A 527 0.29 9.17 -29.62
CA PHE A 527 0.32 8.26 -28.48
C PHE A 527 1.65 7.50 -28.40
N VAL A 528 2.13 6.95 -29.52
CA VAL A 528 3.41 6.24 -29.59
C VAL A 528 4.57 7.19 -29.30
N ALA A 529 4.54 8.40 -29.87
CA ALA A 529 5.52 9.46 -29.62
C ALA A 529 5.56 9.86 -28.13
N PHE A 530 4.38 10.00 -27.52
CA PHE A 530 4.24 10.28 -26.11
C PHE A 530 4.90 9.20 -25.24
N TYR A 531 4.58 7.92 -25.44
CA TYR A 531 5.20 6.85 -24.65
C TYR A 531 6.71 6.75 -24.87
N ARG A 532 7.19 7.01 -26.09
CA ARG A 532 8.63 7.07 -26.35
C ARG A 532 9.30 8.22 -25.59
N ARG A 533 8.64 9.38 -25.52
CA ARG A 533 9.10 10.55 -24.75
C ARG A 533 9.17 10.24 -23.25
N VAL A 534 8.14 9.60 -22.71
CA VAL A 534 8.08 9.14 -21.31
C VAL A 534 9.28 8.25 -20.99
N LYS A 535 9.67 7.34 -21.89
CA LYS A 535 10.88 6.51 -21.71
C LYS A 535 12.16 7.35 -21.66
N SER A 536 12.31 8.41 -22.47
CA SER A 536 13.47 9.32 -22.36
C SER A 536 13.54 10.04 -21.02
N ILE A 537 12.40 10.41 -20.41
CA ILE A 537 12.37 10.99 -19.07
C ILE A 537 12.81 9.92 -18.05
N ALA A 538 12.18 8.75 -18.08
CA ALA A 538 12.40 7.70 -17.09
C ALA A 538 13.81 7.11 -17.10
N TYR A 539 14.50 7.12 -18.25
CA TYR A 539 15.87 6.60 -18.40
C TYR A 539 16.91 7.70 -18.64
N CYS A 540 16.56 8.97 -18.39
CA CYS A 540 17.48 10.08 -18.55
C CYS A 540 18.79 9.84 -17.77
N GLU A 541 19.92 10.03 -18.44
CA GLU A 541 21.30 9.81 -17.94
C GLU A 541 21.58 8.40 -17.40
N THR A 542 20.69 7.44 -17.66
CA THR A 542 20.81 6.06 -17.21
C THR A 542 21.09 5.16 -18.41
N PRO A 543 22.35 4.71 -18.62
CA PRO A 543 22.64 3.70 -19.63
C PRO A 543 21.86 2.43 -19.33
N VAL A 544 21.10 1.94 -20.30
CA VAL A 544 20.21 0.79 -20.11
C VAL A 544 20.27 -0.12 -21.33
N ALA A 545 20.13 -1.43 -21.13
CA ALA A 545 20.03 -2.37 -22.24
C ALA A 545 18.83 -2.00 -23.13
N LEU A 546 19.02 -2.05 -24.45
CA LEU A 546 17.96 -1.72 -25.41
C LEU A 546 16.72 -2.62 -25.22
N SER A 547 16.94 -3.87 -24.82
CA SER A 547 15.87 -4.83 -24.47
C SER A 547 15.06 -4.40 -23.23
N SER A 548 15.71 -3.78 -22.24
CA SER A 548 15.02 -3.22 -21.07
C SER A 548 14.32 -1.90 -21.42
N PHE A 549 14.90 -1.10 -22.32
CA PHE A 549 14.32 0.16 -22.78
C PHE A 549 13.00 -0.07 -23.53
N HIS A 550 12.97 -1.06 -24.43
CA HIS A 550 11.78 -1.52 -25.16
C HIS A 550 11.13 -2.77 -24.55
N ALA A 551 11.21 -2.94 -23.23
CA ALA A 551 10.58 -4.08 -22.56
C ALA A 551 9.10 -4.22 -22.96
N GLY A 552 8.69 -5.44 -23.31
CA GLY A 552 7.35 -5.77 -23.79
C GLY A 552 7.19 -5.82 -25.31
N ALA A 553 8.17 -5.36 -26.10
CA ALA A 553 8.20 -5.53 -27.55
C ALA A 553 8.88 -6.84 -27.96
N ARG A 554 8.51 -7.40 -29.10
CA ARG A 554 9.28 -8.46 -29.78
C ARG A 554 10.46 -7.81 -30.49
N PHE A 555 11.65 -8.39 -30.35
CA PHE A 555 12.86 -7.86 -30.98
C PHE A 555 13.73 -9.00 -31.51
N GLY A 556 14.42 -8.72 -32.61
CA GLY A 556 15.55 -9.53 -33.06
C GLY A 556 16.77 -9.34 -32.16
N ALA A 557 17.95 -9.71 -32.65
CA ALA A 557 19.18 -9.62 -31.85
C ALA A 557 19.49 -8.17 -31.41
N ILE A 558 19.42 -7.94 -30.10
CA ILE A 558 19.74 -6.66 -29.42
C ILE A 558 20.47 -6.88 -28.09
N GLN A 559 20.92 -8.11 -27.83
CA GLN A 559 21.72 -8.45 -26.67
C GLN A 559 23.02 -7.63 -26.70
N ASP A 560 23.44 -7.14 -25.54
CA ASP A 560 24.64 -6.29 -25.36
C ASP A 560 24.60 -4.90 -26.02
N ILE A 561 23.45 -4.47 -26.52
CA ILE A 561 23.25 -3.08 -26.96
C ILE A 561 22.74 -2.26 -25.78
N ILE A 562 23.49 -1.21 -25.43
CA ILE A 562 23.11 -0.25 -24.39
C ILE A 562 22.68 1.05 -25.08
N ILE A 563 21.53 1.60 -24.72
CA ILE A 563 21.08 2.93 -25.12
C ILE A 563 21.32 3.91 -23.97
N THR A 564 21.79 5.12 -24.30
CA THR A 564 21.97 6.21 -23.35
C THR A 564 21.17 7.43 -23.80
N GLU A 565 20.34 7.97 -22.91
CA GLU A 565 19.57 9.19 -23.12
C GLU A 565 20.23 10.35 -22.35
N PRO A 566 21.12 11.15 -22.97
CA PRO A 566 21.89 12.15 -22.25
C PRO A 566 21.03 13.31 -21.72
N THR A 567 19.88 13.58 -22.32
CA THR A 567 18.94 14.63 -21.90
C THR A 567 17.50 14.17 -22.12
N SER A 568 16.55 14.68 -21.32
CA SER A 568 15.12 14.52 -21.60
C SER A 568 14.78 15.30 -22.89
N ARG A 569 14.42 14.61 -23.97
CA ARG A 569 14.20 15.23 -25.28
C ARG A 569 12.71 15.39 -25.62
N THR A 570 12.38 16.44 -26.36
CA THR A 570 11.10 16.55 -27.09
C THR A 570 11.17 15.65 -28.32
N VAL A 571 10.27 14.68 -28.44
CA VAL A 571 10.11 13.90 -29.68
C VAL A 571 9.52 14.82 -30.74
N VAL A 572 10.21 14.97 -31.87
CA VAL A 572 9.76 15.76 -33.02
C VAL A 572 8.97 14.84 -33.94
N GLU A 573 7.69 15.15 -34.18
CA GLU A 573 6.91 14.51 -35.23
C GLU A 573 7.50 14.91 -36.59
N ALA A 574 7.65 13.95 -37.51
CA ALA A 574 8.16 14.23 -38.83
C ALA A 574 7.13 15.06 -39.64
N LEU A 575 7.23 16.39 -39.57
CA LEU A 575 6.32 17.29 -40.28
C LEU A 575 6.56 17.31 -41.81
N ARG A 576 7.67 16.74 -42.29
CA ARG A 576 7.97 16.57 -43.73
C ARG A 576 8.69 15.24 -43.97
N GLN A 577 8.15 14.45 -44.90
CA GLN A 577 8.76 13.24 -45.44
C GLN A 577 9.67 13.64 -46.61
N GLU A 578 10.98 13.46 -46.50
CA GLU A 578 11.92 13.62 -47.61
C GLU A 578 12.87 12.42 -47.70
N ASP A 579 13.32 12.11 -48.92
CA ASP A 579 14.05 10.90 -49.30
C ASP A 579 15.55 11.01 -48.92
N THR A 580 16.01 10.22 -47.95
CA THR A 580 17.31 10.42 -47.28
C THR A 580 18.47 9.61 -47.85
N LYS A 581 18.44 9.28 -49.14
CA LYS A 581 19.47 8.42 -49.74
C LYS A 581 20.86 9.05 -49.90
N SER A 582 21.08 10.32 -49.53
CA SER A 582 22.41 10.93 -49.60
C SER A 582 22.53 12.29 -48.91
N SER A 583 23.03 12.35 -47.66
CA SER A 583 23.98 13.39 -47.23
C SER A 583 24.49 13.15 -45.81
N SER A 584 25.76 13.50 -45.61
CA SER A 584 26.54 13.36 -44.37
C SER A 584 26.24 14.42 -43.30
N ASP A 585 25.30 15.32 -43.53
CA ASP A 585 24.89 16.35 -42.58
C ASP A 585 23.36 16.47 -42.57
N ASP A 586 22.83 16.69 -41.37
CA ASP A 586 21.42 16.83 -40.97
C ASP A 586 20.54 15.58 -40.77
N SER A 587 19.78 15.67 -39.68
CA SER A 587 18.89 14.70 -39.06
C SER A 587 17.68 14.34 -39.95
N THR A 588 17.76 13.25 -40.70
CA THR A 588 16.60 12.78 -41.48
C THR A 588 16.53 11.24 -41.52
N ALA A 589 15.29 10.70 -41.50
CA ALA A 589 14.94 9.29 -41.75
C ALA A 589 13.87 9.23 -42.87
N SER A 590 13.96 8.25 -43.77
CA SER A 590 13.35 8.26 -45.11
C SER A 590 11.82 8.07 -45.18
N ALA A 591 11.17 7.57 -44.13
CA ALA A 591 9.70 7.45 -44.10
C ALA A 591 9.11 7.20 -42.70
N GLY A 592 9.95 7.09 -41.66
CA GLY A 592 9.51 6.80 -40.30
C GLY A 592 8.59 7.88 -39.74
N ASP A 593 7.43 7.47 -39.20
CA ASP A 593 6.48 8.41 -38.58
C ASP A 593 7.11 9.14 -37.39
N LEU A 594 8.02 8.47 -36.67
CA LEU A 594 8.82 9.05 -35.60
C LEU A 594 10.29 8.65 -35.76
N PHE A 595 11.21 9.58 -35.56
CA PHE A 595 12.63 9.25 -35.51
C PHE A 595 13.38 10.10 -34.51
N MET A 596 14.48 9.55 -33.98
CA MET A 596 15.41 10.30 -33.14
C MET A 596 16.82 9.73 -33.20
N ARG A 597 17.81 10.60 -33.07
CA ARG A 597 19.21 10.19 -33.02
C ARG A 597 19.56 9.69 -31.63
N VAL A 598 19.87 8.40 -31.49
CA VAL A 598 20.20 7.77 -30.21
C VAL A 598 21.70 7.47 -30.13
N GLN A 599 22.22 7.41 -28.91
CA GLN A 599 23.57 6.95 -28.65
C GLN A 599 23.52 5.52 -28.13
N LEU A 600 24.09 4.61 -28.91
CA LEU A 600 24.22 3.21 -28.57
C LEU A 600 25.65 2.87 -28.18
N LYS A 601 25.82 1.91 -27.30
CA LYS A 601 27.06 1.20 -27.08
C LYS A 601 26.85 -0.26 -27.44
N VAL A 602 27.59 -0.73 -28.44
CA VAL A 602 27.53 -2.09 -28.97
C VAL A 602 28.87 -2.74 -28.67
N GLY A 603 28.90 -3.61 -27.67
CA GLY A 603 30.16 -4.11 -27.11
C GLY A 603 31.02 -2.97 -26.54
N ARG A 604 32.19 -2.72 -27.16
CA ARG A 604 33.12 -1.64 -26.75
C ARG A 604 32.98 -0.35 -27.56
N GLN A 605 32.18 -0.34 -28.63
CA GLN A 605 32.06 0.78 -29.55
C GLN A 605 30.85 1.64 -29.22
N ASN A 606 31.03 2.96 -29.25
CA ASN A 606 29.92 3.91 -29.24
C ASN A 606 29.48 4.15 -30.68
N VAL A 607 28.20 3.96 -30.95
CA VAL A 607 27.58 4.10 -32.27
C VAL A 607 26.46 5.13 -32.14
N GLN A 608 26.48 6.13 -33.00
CA GLN A 608 25.37 7.06 -33.14
C GLN A 608 24.52 6.62 -34.33
N CYS A 609 23.24 6.35 -34.11
CA CYS A 609 22.32 5.92 -35.17
C CYS A 609 20.94 6.53 -34.96
N ASN A 610 20.02 6.31 -35.90
CA ASN A 610 18.64 6.67 -35.71
C ASN A 610 17.88 5.51 -35.03
N GLU A 611 17.00 5.86 -34.10
CA GLU A 611 15.87 5.03 -33.72
C GLU A 611 14.67 5.51 -34.52
N VAL A 612 14.11 4.62 -35.34
CA VAL A 612 12.99 4.90 -36.23
C VAL A 612 11.80 4.06 -35.79
N ILE A 613 10.68 4.71 -35.52
CA ILE A 613 9.42 4.06 -35.18
C ILE A 613 8.44 4.31 -36.32
N GLN A 614 7.99 3.22 -36.95
CA GLN A 614 6.94 3.25 -37.97
C GLN A 614 5.62 2.79 -37.33
N CYS A 615 4.57 3.57 -37.47
CA CYS A 615 3.22 3.20 -37.11
C CYS A 615 2.50 2.64 -38.34
N LYS A 616 1.80 1.51 -38.21
CA LYS A 616 1.02 0.93 -39.31
C LYS A 616 -0.38 0.52 -38.91
N LEU A 617 -1.38 1.06 -39.60
CA LEU A 617 -2.76 0.58 -39.54
C LEU A 617 -3.01 -0.44 -40.67
N LEU A 618 -3.54 -1.61 -40.33
CA LEU A 618 -4.05 -2.57 -41.30
C LEU A 618 -5.57 -2.57 -41.33
N GLN A 619 -6.15 -3.12 -42.40
CA GLN A 619 -7.59 -3.37 -42.48
C GLN A 619 -8.02 -4.39 -41.42
N THR A 620 -9.26 -4.29 -40.95
CA THR A 620 -9.84 -5.17 -39.94
C THR A 620 -9.61 -6.65 -40.34
N LYS A 621 -9.10 -7.46 -39.41
CA LYS A 621 -8.73 -8.89 -39.57
C LYS A 621 -7.41 -9.20 -40.29
N GLN A 622 -6.74 -8.23 -40.93
CA GLN A 622 -5.43 -8.48 -41.53
C GLN A 622 -4.34 -8.51 -40.45
N LYS A 623 -3.43 -9.49 -40.53
CA LYS A 623 -2.27 -9.62 -39.63
C LYS A 623 -1.00 -9.08 -40.30
N ILE A 624 -0.05 -8.60 -39.50
CA ILE A 624 1.31 -8.34 -39.99
C ILE A 624 2.04 -9.67 -40.12
N ASP A 625 2.61 -9.90 -41.31
CA ASP A 625 3.52 -10.99 -41.64
C ASP A 625 4.93 -10.47 -41.92
N GLU A 626 5.86 -11.39 -42.14
CA GLU A 626 7.28 -11.09 -42.40
C GLU A 626 7.45 -10.19 -43.63
N ASP A 627 6.73 -10.47 -44.73
CA ASP A 627 6.78 -9.70 -45.97
C ASP A 627 6.29 -8.26 -45.78
N ALA A 628 5.16 -8.07 -45.09
CA ALA A 628 4.64 -6.75 -44.76
C ALA A 628 5.59 -6.00 -43.84
N TYR A 629 6.17 -6.67 -42.84
CA TYR A 629 7.16 -6.08 -41.94
C TYR A 629 8.41 -5.61 -42.71
N ALA A 630 8.98 -6.47 -43.55
CA ALA A 630 10.17 -6.17 -44.34
C ALA A 630 9.92 -4.97 -45.29
N LYS A 631 8.74 -4.90 -45.90
CA LYS A 631 8.34 -3.76 -46.75
C LYS A 631 8.27 -2.45 -45.97
N GLU A 632 7.75 -2.45 -44.75
CA GLU A 632 7.70 -1.21 -43.94
C GLU A 632 9.10 -0.82 -43.43
N ARG A 633 9.93 -1.79 -43.03
CA ARG A 633 11.32 -1.56 -42.64
C ARG A 633 12.13 -0.92 -43.76
N ALA A 634 12.09 -1.49 -44.96
CA ALA A 634 12.87 -1.04 -46.12
C ALA A 634 12.52 0.40 -46.56
N LYS A 635 11.32 0.90 -46.21
CA LYS A 635 10.91 2.28 -46.47
C LYS A 635 11.45 3.26 -45.43
N ALA A 636 11.47 2.85 -44.16
CA ALA A 636 11.58 3.77 -43.04
C ALA A 636 12.99 3.90 -42.46
N ALA A 637 13.81 2.85 -42.51
CA ALA A 637 15.08 2.79 -41.78
C ALA A 637 16.24 2.21 -42.61
N ASN A 638 17.46 2.64 -42.29
CA ASN A 638 18.66 2.02 -42.86
C ASN A 638 18.91 0.66 -42.21
N GLU A 639 18.85 -0.40 -43.02
CA GLU A 639 18.93 -1.78 -42.56
C GLU A 639 20.23 -2.14 -41.83
N SER A 640 21.31 -1.39 -42.05
CA SER A 640 22.65 -1.70 -41.55
C SER A 640 23.03 -0.93 -40.27
N SER A 641 22.36 0.18 -39.97
CA SER A 641 22.76 1.09 -38.88
C SER A 641 21.68 1.32 -37.83
N ASP A 642 20.42 1.44 -38.26
CA ASP A 642 19.36 2.01 -37.43
C ASP A 642 18.70 0.97 -36.51
N VAL A 643 18.10 1.46 -35.43
CA VAL A 643 17.14 0.69 -34.64
C VAL A 643 15.77 0.95 -35.24
N PHE A 644 15.06 -0.10 -35.64
CA PHE A 644 13.74 0.01 -36.26
C PHE A 644 12.68 -0.62 -35.37
N LEU A 645 11.55 0.06 -35.16
CA LEU A 645 10.42 -0.45 -34.41
C LEU A 645 9.13 -0.26 -35.22
N LEU A 646 8.47 -1.35 -35.59
CA LEU A 646 7.12 -1.29 -36.15
C LEU A 646 6.10 -1.36 -35.02
N VAL A 647 5.19 -0.40 -34.94
CA VAL A 647 4.08 -0.39 -33.98
C VAL A 647 2.77 -0.46 -34.75
N THR A 648 1.95 -1.46 -34.42
CA THR A 648 0.69 -1.69 -35.12
C THR A 648 -0.39 -2.18 -34.16
N PRO A 649 -1.63 -1.75 -34.34
CA PRO A 649 -2.75 -2.36 -33.64
C PRO A 649 -3.26 -3.65 -34.28
N ALA A 650 -2.67 -4.11 -35.37
CA ALA A 650 -2.99 -5.41 -35.91
C ALA A 650 -2.35 -6.52 -35.06
N GLN A 651 -2.93 -7.72 -35.10
CA GLN A 651 -2.22 -8.91 -34.65
C GLN A 651 -1.05 -9.18 -35.60
N ALA A 652 -0.01 -9.85 -35.10
CA ALA A 652 1.11 -10.32 -35.91
C ALA A 652 1.14 -11.84 -35.95
N THR A 653 1.64 -12.38 -37.05
CA THR A 653 2.06 -13.80 -37.13
C THR A 653 3.40 -14.00 -36.42
N GLU A 654 3.79 -15.26 -36.22
CA GLU A 654 5.11 -15.60 -35.70
C GLU A 654 6.12 -15.63 -36.85
N PHE A 655 7.20 -14.86 -36.70
CA PHE A 655 8.32 -14.77 -37.63
C PHE A 655 9.52 -14.15 -36.90
N ASP A 656 10.71 -14.42 -37.41
CA ASP A 656 11.96 -13.92 -36.84
C ASP A 656 12.20 -12.46 -37.24
N LEU A 657 12.68 -11.67 -36.29
CA LEU A 657 12.98 -10.25 -36.52
C LEU A 657 14.48 -10.07 -36.77
N PRO A 658 14.87 -9.22 -37.74
CA PRO A 658 16.28 -8.91 -37.96
C PRO A 658 16.95 -8.27 -36.73
N PRO A 659 18.29 -8.27 -36.64
CA PRO A 659 19.00 -7.54 -35.59
C PRO A 659 18.57 -6.07 -35.51
N ARG A 660 18.48 -5.53 -34.29
CA ARG A 660 18.04 -4.13 -34.01
C ARG A 660 16.63 -3.78 -34.50
N CYS A 661 15.85 -4.76 -34.90
CA CYS A 661 14.50 -4.56 -35.41
C CYS A 661 13.48 -5.13 -34.41
N GLY A 662 12.43 -4.36 -34.14
CA GLY A 662 11.39 -4.69 -33.18
C GLY A 662 9.98 -4.57 -33.76
N LEU A 663 9.03 -5.21 -33.08
CA LEU A 663 7.61 -5.21 -33.37
C LEU A 663 6.80 -5.07 -32.08
N VAL A 664 5.84 -4.15 -32.08
CA VAL A 664 4.81 -4.03 -31.06
C VAL A 664 3.47 -4.17 -31.77
N SER A 665 2.90 -5.37 -31.70
CA SER A 665 1.58 -5.69 -32.25
C SER A 665 0.50 -5.58 -31.18
N ALA A 666 -0.78 -5.76 -31.55
CA ALA A 666 -1.88 -5.82 -30.57
C ALA A 666 -1.62 -6.80 -29.41
N ASN A 667 -0.93 -7.91 -29.67
CA ASN A 667 -0.59 -8.93 -28.68
C ASN A 667 0.38 -8.41 -27.62
N ASP A 668 1.16 -7.38 -27.95
CA ASP A 668 2.27 -6.85 -27.15
C ASP A 668 1.88 -5.57 -26.38
N PHE A 669 0.75 -4.93 -26.72
CA PHE A 669 0.38 -3.61 -26.20
C PHE A 669 0.34 -3.55 -24.67
N GLY A 670 -0.34 -4.51 -24.05
CA GLY A 670 -0.44 -4.57 -22.58
C GLY A 670 0.93 -4.65 -21.90
N ARG A 671 1.89 -5.36 -22.51
CA ARG A 671 3.25 -5.50 -22.00
C ARG A 671 4.10 -4.25 -22.25
N TYR A 672 4.03 -3.68 -23.46
CA TYR A 672 4.89 -2.58 -23.88
C TYR A 672 4.48 -1.22 -23.32
N PHE A 673 3.18 -0.91 -23.35
CA PHE A 673 2.62 0.38 -22.95
C PHE A 673 1.90 0.30 -21.58
N GLY A 674 1.65 -0.89 -21.05
CA GLY A 674 1.06 -1.07 -19.73
C GLY A 674 -0.48 -1.04 -19.68
N PRO A 675 -1.08 -1.05 -18.47
CA PRO A 675 -2.50 -1.31 -18.27
C PRO A 675 -3.43 -0.21 -18.82
N PHE A 676 -2.91 1.00 -19.00
CA PHE A 676 -3.69 2.15 -19.51
C PHE A 676 -3.81 2.17 -21.03
N THR A 677 -3.18 1.24 -21.74
CA THR A 677 -3.39 1.04 -23.18
C THR A 677 -4.84 0.90 -23.57
N SER A 678 -5.60 0.17 -22.77
CA SER A 678 -7.03 0.01 -22.97
C SER A 678 -7.73 1.38 -23.00
N ARG A 679 -7.36 2.36 -22.18
CA ARG A 679 -7.99 3.69 -22.25
C ARG A 679 -7.75 4.40 -23.59
N ALA A 680 -6.53 4.33 -24.12
CA ALA A 680 -6.17 4.97 -25.37
C ALA A 680 -6.65 4.18 -26.61
N TYR A 681 -6.83 2.86 -26.49
CA TYR A 681 -7.03 1.96 -27.63
C TYR A 681 -8.30 1.08 -27.55
N ARG A 682 -8.99 0.99 -26.42
CA ARG A 682 -10.20 0.14 -26.22
C ARG A 682 -11.33 0.53 -27.16
N SER A 683 -11.44 1.79 -27.57
CA SER A 683 -12.45 2.16 -28.57
C SER A 683 -12.17 1.57 -29.97
N PHE A 684 -10.93 1.14 -30.27
CA PHE A 684 -10.61 0.35 -31.46
C PHE A 684 -10.81 -1.16 -31.24
N LEU A 685 -10.60 -1.66 -30.02
CA LEU A 685 -10.78 -3.09 -29.68
C LEU A 685 -12.24 -3.48 -29.38
N GLU A 686 -13.00 -2.55 -28.82
CA GLU A 686 -14.39 -2.69 -28.39
C GLU A 686 -15.22 -1.51 -28.95
N PRO A 687 -15.48 -1.47 -30.26
CA PRO A 687 -16.28 -0.39 -30.84
C PRO A 687 -17.70 -0.33 -30.23
N PRO A 688 -18.31 0.85 -30.11
CA PRO A 688 -19.69 0.94 -29.64
C PRO A 688 -20.64 0.26 -30.60
N ASN A 689 -21.59 -0.47 -30.03
CA ASN A 689 -22.67 -1.08 -30.76
C ASN A 689 -23.71 0.00 -31.08
N ILE A 690 -24.00 0.19 -32.36
CA ILE A 690 -24.90 1.25 -32.83
C ILE A 690 -26.33 1.11 -32.26
N ASN A 691 -26.76 -0.12 -31.96
CA ASN A 691 -28.10 -0.44 -31.48
C ASN A 691 -28.26 -0.25 -29.97
N THR A 692 -27.17 -0.23 -29.21
CA THR A 692 -27.23 -0.18 -27.73
C THR A 692 -26.49 1.00 -27.11
N ALA A 693 -25.55 1.63 -27.83
CA ALA A 693 -24.76 2.74 -27.29
C ALA A 693 -25.61 3.94 -26.84
N SER A 694 -25.31 4.55 -25.70
CA SER A 694 -26.05 5.72 -25.20
C SER A 694 -25.80 6.98 -26.06
N PHE A 695 -26.60 8.02 -25.86
CA PHE A 695 -26.42 9.32 -26.53
C PHE A 695 -25.02 9.89 -26.29
N HIS A 696 -24.54 9.84 -25.05
CA HIS A 696 -23.21 10.33 -24.68
C HIS A 696 -22.08 9.47 -25.24
N GLU A 697 -22.29 8.15 -25.37
CA GLU A 697 -21.33 7.25 -26.00
C GLU A 697 -21.17 7.53 -27.50
N LEU A 698 -22.29 7.77 -28.19
CA LEU A 698 -22.27 8.12 -29.61
C LEU A 698 -21.54 9.45 -29.85
N ARG A 699 -21.75 10.46 -29.01
CA ARG A 699 -21.10 11.78 -29.12
C ARG A 699 -19.59 11.76 -28.90
N ARG A 700 -19.05 10.71 -28.27
CA ARG A 700 -17.60 10.54 -28.10
C ARG A 700 -16.90 10.11 -29.38
N LEU A 701 -17.65 9.61 -30.35
CA LEU A 701 -17.11 9.26 -31.66
C LEU A 701 -16.85 10.55 -32.45
N GLU A 702 -15.58 10.76 -32.81
CA GLU A 702 -15.21 11.94 -33.57
C GLU A 702 -16.00 12.02 -34.88
N GLY A 703 -16.71 13.14 -35.09
CA GLY A 703 -17.58 13.34 -36.26
C GLY A 703 -19.05 12.93 -36.04
N VAL A 704 -19.41 12.41 -34.86
CA VAL A 704 -20.80 12.22 -34.44
C VAL A 704 -21.16 13.35 -33.46
N GLY A 705 -21.76 14.42 -34.01
CA GLY A 705 -22.33 15.48 -33.19
C GLY A 705 -23.70 15.11 -32.63
N ASP A 706 -24.26 16.00 -31.80
CA ASP A 706 -25.54 15.85 -31.11
C ASP A 706 -26.68 15.44 -32.07
N ALA A 707 -26.73 16.09 -33.24
CA ALA A 707 -27.73 15.79 -34.27
C ALA A 707 -27.61 14.36 -34.82
N THR A 708 -26.39 13.90 -35.08
CA THR A 708 -26.15 12.55 -35.61
C THR A 708 -26.43 11.49 -34.54
N ALA A 709 -26.04 11.72 -33.29
CA ALA A 709 -26.32 10.82 -32.18
C ALA A 709 -27.84 10.69 -31.93
N ALA A 710 -28.57 11.82 -31.92
CA ALA A 710 -30.02 11.82 -31.80
C ALA A 710 -30.69 11.07 -32.96
N LYS A 711 -30.20 11.26 -34.19
CA LYS A 711 -30.69 10.55 -35.37
C LYS A 711 -30.48 9.03 -35.27
N ILE A 712 -29.29 8.59 -34.84
CA ILE A 712 -29.01 7.16 -34.62
C ILE A 712 -30.00 6.55 -33.62
N ILE A 713 -30.27 7.24 -32.51
CA ILE A 713 -31.19 6.78 -31.47
C ILE A 713 -32.63 6.73 -31.97
N ALA A 714 -33.08 7.77 -32.68
CA ALA A 714 -34.43 7.81 -33.26
C ALA A 714 -34.62 6.64 -34.25
N GLU A 715 -33.67 6.46 -35.16
CA GLU A 715 -33.71 5.40 -36.17
C GLU A 715 -33.69 4.00 -35.56
N ARG A 716 -32.77 3.70 -34.63
CA ARG A 716 -32.70 2.36 -34.04
C ARG A 716 -33.93 1.99 -33.21
N THR A 717 -34.63 2.99 -32.66
CA THR A 717 -35.89 2.80 -31.90
C THR A 717 -37.03 2.36 -32.82
N ILE A 718 -37.02 2.82 -34.09
CA ILE A 718 -37.94 2.32 -35.12
C ILE A 718 -37.56 0.89 -35.50
N ARG A 719 -36.28 0.68 -35.82
CA ARG A 719 -35.74 -0.63 -36.18
C ARG A 719 -34.23 -0.66 -35.96
N ARG A 720 -33.73 -1.71 -35.31
CA ARG A 720 -32.30 -1.98 -35.19
C ARG A 720 -31.59 -1.97 -36.54
N PHE A 721 -30.34 -1.55 -36.54
CA PHE A 721 -29.43 -1.64 -37.68
C PHE A 721 -28.86 -3.06 -37.75
N SER A 722 -28.99 -3.71 -38.90
CA SER A 722 -28.43 -5.06 -39.11
C SER A 722 -26.95 -5.02 -39.47
N ASN A 723 -26.54 -4.07 -40.31
CA ASN A 723 -25.15 -3.97 -40.77
C ASN A 723 -24.80 -2.53 -41.20
N LEU A 724 -23.53 -2.35 -41.58
CA LEU A 724 -23.01 -1.08 -42.07
C LEU A 724 -23.84 -0.50 -43.22
N GLU A 725 -24.22 -1.31 -44.19
CA GLU A 725 -24.96 -0.85 -45.37
C GLU A 725 -26.35 -0.32 -44.99
N ASP A 726 -27.05 -0.98 -44.06
CA ASP A 726 -28.33 -0.48 -43.51
C ASP A 726 -28.14 0.87 -42.79
N ALA A 727 -27.11 0.99 -41.96
CA ALA A 727 -26.80 2.23 -41.26
C ALA A 727 -26.46 3.37 -42.23
N LEU A 728 -25.66 3.11 -43.27
CA LEU A 728 -25.32 4.12 -44.27
C LEU A 728 -26.57 4.64 -45.00
N ASN A 729 -27.46 3.74 -45.42
CA ASN A 729 -28.66 4.10 -46.17
C ASN A 729 -29.67 4.94 -45.36
N ARG A 730 -29.74 4.72 -44.04
CA ARG A 730 -30.69 5.43 -43.16
C ARG A 730 -30.11 6.71 -42.58
N LEU A 731 -28.82 6.72 -42.28
CA LEU A 731 -28.17 7.81 -41.56
C LEU A 731 -27.52 8.84 -42.48
N VAL A 732 -26.99 8.44 -43.64
CA VAL A 732 -26.14 9.31 -44.47
C VAL A 732 -26.74 9.51 -45.87
N PRO A 733 -27.01 10.77 -46.30
CA PRO A 733 -27.53 11.05 -47.64
C PRO A 733 -26.53 10.76 -48.79
N SER A 734 -25.23 10.68 -48.48
CA SER A 734 -24.15 10.39 -49.42
C SER A 734 -23.20 9.36 -48.83
N LYS A 735 -22.93 8.26 -49.56
CA LYS A 735 -22.05 7.17 -49.11
C LYS A 735 -20.56 7.55 -49.03
N LYS A 736 -20.18 8.80 -49.30
CA LYS A 736 -18.81 9.31 -49.19
C LYS A 736 -18.75 10.44 -48.15
N GLY A 737 -18.08 10.19 -47.02
CA GLY A 737 -17.87 11.19 -45.98
C GLY A 737 -17.35 10.62 -44.66
N LYS A 738 -16.94 11.50 -43.72
CA LYS A 738 -16.43 11.12 -42.39
C LYS A 738 -17.42 10.24 -41.59
N THR A 739 -18.73 10.49 -41.72
CA THR A 739 -19.79 9.71 -41.06
C THR A 739 -19.83 8.25 -41.49
N ALA A 740 -19.61 7.95 -42.78
CA ALA A 740 -19.59 6.58 -43.28
C ALA A 740 -18.40 5.78 -42.72
N MET A 741 -17.25 6.42 -42.61
CA MET A 741 -16.05 5.85 -41.99
C MET A 741 -16.25 5.56 -40.50
N ILE A 742 -16.98 6.40 -39.78
CA ILE A 742 -17.30 6.17 -38.36
C ILE A 742 -18.26 5.00 -38.20
N LEU A 743 -19.34 4.94 -39.00
CA LEU A 743 -20.29 3.84 -38.96
C LEU A 743 -19.62 2.49 -39.28
N SER A 744 -18.66 2.47 -40.20
CA SER A 744 -17.88 1.25 -40.53
C SER A 744 -17.04 0.70 -39.38
N ARG A 745 -16.85 1.51 -38.33
CA ARG A 745 -16.10 1.16 -37.12
C ARG A 745 -17.00 0.87 -35.94
N MET A 746 -18.33 0.89 -36.08
CA MET A 746 -19.25 0.47 -35.04
C MET A 746 -19.50 -1.03 -35.10
N HIS A 747 -19.92 -1.61 -33.98
CA HIS A 747 -20.38 -3.00 -33.92
C HIS A 747 -21.86 -3.08 -34.26
N TYR A 748 -22.25 -4.17 -34.93
CA TYR A 748 -23.62 -4.51 -35.30
C TYR A 748 -23.96 -5.89 -34.72
N ASP A 749 -25.20 -6.09 -34.30
CA ASP A 749 -25.62 -7.32 -33.58
C ASP A 749 -25.47 -8.62 -34.41
N ASP A 750 -25.21 -8.53 -35.73
CA ASP A 750 -25.05 -9.68 -36.64
C ASP A 750 -23.58 -10.18 -36.78
N ASP A 751 -22.60 -9.58 -36.09
CA ASP A 751 -21.19 -10.00 -36.17
C ASP A 751 -20.85 -11.21 -35.26
N GLU A 752 -21.78 -11.70 -34.44
CA GLU A 752 -21.66 -12.94 -33.66
C GLU A 752 -22.79 -13.93 -34.02
N ALA A 753 -22.63 -14.56 -35.19
CA ALA A 753 -23.11 -15.91 -35.42
C ALA A 753 -21.89 -16.82 -35.59
N ASP A 754 -21.06 -16.92 -34.55
CA ASP A 754 -20.25 -18.09 -34.18
C ASP A 754 -19.44 -17.76 -32.91
N LEU A 755 -19.58 -18.62 -31.90
CA LEU A 755 -19.08 -18.55 -30.52
C LEU A 755 -17.56 -18.38 -30.36
#